data_AF-A0A1I4W813-F1
#
_entry.id   AF-A0A1I4W813-F1
#
_cell.length_a   1.000
_cell.length_b   1.000
_cell.length_c   1.000
_cell.angle_alpha   90.00
_cell.angle_beta   90.00
_cell.angle_gamma   90.00
#
_symmetry.space_group_name_H-M   'P 1'
#
loop_
_entity.id
_entity.type
_entity.pdbx_description
1 polymer ?
#
loop_
_entity_poly.entity_id
_entity_poly.type
_entity_poly.pdbx_seq_one_letter_code
_entity_poly.pdbx_strand_id
1 'polypeptide(L)'
;MRTTTTKFVRKPLAAAVMCSAIGLSPAVLAATIENVNTNNLSVPPVEGKTLVYTDTAGTATFGWFDPVNDSGDIGLGMSVYNEIFSAAGETFQGCIMAQTDLESDPEAPQAQQDSPNCLAPGDSGKRFKLKTTETNGPIDLVFDVTADEASKLYRVIGKFSNLTDGTNSVDGILKALRFETGFGVGNEFMPSSAEDGLSFGMEADGQSKISAGNLGKFPGGLFGGSKVEGLPFFSTSVAEFIESTDTVSVQDKLETNGEIPTPYTDLVGADSGWLALANVPTGWFIDHDGNPSNDSILLAYDDPETAEEDWMTNEKVFQAAVGDWDGKVTYEFDHDNDQTTDPILVDIDAVNWDPNGDSFADPVTVTVDVDNGDGTTTPTDFTTQDYVKDVSPLVETLGEGDPEDAVVDAVILEPKEASALYVADYDTTDDVTEGFYVLIDGEAVEIAPFGDWDTTPVTVIDSTNSDALFATWNPDPDPTVEGEEGIYEVDGAYVGTTVTINAEEVVVPETFTLDEMIAISGPPDSDTATLIRQPGYVQGPIEDLANVNINTSVAVSGTSTWPTCTGDGTETSCTFTLRVTGLNDAVEVPTIPVTPVEPTPEPEPEEPAASSSDGDGTIFGCTAGKPGSPFDPVLPSMVLAALAGLWARKRRGTA
;
A
#
# COMPACT_ATOMS: atom_id res chain seq x y z
N MET A 1 78.04 -35.02 44.75
CA MET A 1 77.37 -34.73 43.46
C MET A 1 76.35 -33.62 43.74
N ARG A 2 76.38 -32.57 42.91
CA ARG A 2 75.77 -31.23 42.96
C ARG A 2 74.70 -30.89 44.02
N THR A 3 75.00 -29.83 44.77
CA THR A 3 74.07 -28.89 45.42
C THR A 3 73.18 -28.20 44.38
N THR A 4 71.88 -28.03 44.63
CA THR A 4 71.08 -26.99 43.97
C THR A 4 69.96 -26.51 44.88
N THR A 5 69.95 -25.20 45.11
CA THR A 5 69.00 -24.37 45.85
C THR A 5 67.84 -23.96 44.94
N THR A 6 66.61 -23.89 45.46
CA THR A 6 65.57 -23.00 44.91
C THR A 6 64.82 -22.28 46.02
N LYS A 7 64.78 -20.95 45.86
CA LYS A 7 64.28 -19.93 46.78
C LYS A 7 62.77 -19.73 46.59
N PHE A 8 62.06 -19.52 47.69
CA PHE A 8 60.77 -18.83 47.71
C PHE A 8 60.96 -17.37 47.31
N VAL A 9 60.16 -16.90 46.35
CA VAL A 9 60.02 -15.46 46.04
C VAL A 9 58.54 -15.11 46.15
N ARG A 10 58.22 -14.24 47.11
CA ARG A 10 56.93 -13.54 47.24
C ARG A 10 56.77 -12.59 46.06
N LYS A 11 55.58 -12.54 45.46
CA LYS A 11 55.15 -11.40 44.63
C LYS A 11 54.09 -10.57 45.39
N PRO A 12 54.09 -9.24 45.23
CA PRO A 12 53.39 -8.30 46.09
C PRO A 12 51.92 -8.12 45.66
N LEU A 13 51.06 -7.83 46.64
CA LEU A 13 49.73 -7.26 46.41
C LEU A 13 49.89 -5.94 45.63
N ALA A 14 49.31 -5.87 44.44
CA ALA A 14 48.98 -4.62 43.77
C ALA A 14 47.47 -4.42 43.86
N ALA A 15 47.09 -3.22 44.28
CA ALA A 15 45.75 -2.79 44.62
C ALA A 15 44.78 -2.96 43.44
N ALA A 16 43.67 -3.67 43.68
CA ALA A 16 42.47 -3.55 42.87
C ALA A 16 41.84 -2.19 43.22
N VAL A 17 42.00 -1.22 42.32
CA VAL A 17 41.17 -0.02 42.31
C VAL A 17 39.79 -0.48 41.84
N MET A 18 38.90 -0.61 42.81
CA MET A 18 37.47 -0.78 42.60
C MET A 18 36.97 0.58 42.08
N CYS A 19 37.05 0.80 40.76
CA CYS A 19 36.18 1.78 40.12
C CYS A 19 34.78 1.19 40.18
N SER A 20 34.01 1.63 41.17
CA SER A 20 32.56 1.64 41.07
C SER A 20 32.20 2.54 39.88
N ALA A 21 32.22 1.97 38.69
CA ALA A 21 31.36 2.45 37.62
C ALA A 21 29.94 2.24 38.15
N ILE A 22 29.29 3.35 38.47
CA ILE A 22 27.84 3.41 38.53
C ILE A 22 27.39 2.87 37.17
N GLY A 23 26.89 1.64 37.16
CA GLY A 23 26.26 1.05 36.00
C GLY A 23 25.00 1.84 35.72
N LEU A 24 25.13 2.87 34.88
CA LEU A 24 24.08 3.13 33.92
C LEU A 24 24.20 1.98 32.93
N SER A 25 23.28 1.02 33.02
CA SER A 25 22.91 0.25 31.83
C SER A 25 22.78 1.23 30.67
N PRO A 26 23.32 0.96 29.46
CA PRO A 26 22.92 1.75 28.31
C PRO A 26 21.40 1.75 28.31
N ALA A 27 20.80 2.95 28.43
CA ALA A 27 19.38 3.08 28.21
C ALA A 27 19.15 2.48 26.82
N VAL A 28 18.29 1.48 26.74
CA VAL A 28 17.76 1.04 25.45
C VAL A 28 16.94 2.23 24.97
N LEU A 29 17.59 3.11 24.20
CA LEU A 29 16.93 4.25 23.60
C LEU A 29 16.14 3.69 22.43
N ALA A 30 14.84 3.60 22.62
CA ALA A 30 13.93 3.28 21.56
C ALA A 30 13.72 4.46 20.61
N ALA A 31 12.66 4.44 19.79
CA ALA A 31 12.43 5.52 18.85
C ALA A 31 10.97 5.71 18.42
N THR A 32 10.61 6.97 18.19
CA THR A 32 9.35 7.39 17.55
C THR A 32 9.63 7.71 16.10
N ILE A 33 8.85 7.17 15.18
CA ILE A 33 8.84 7.63 13.79
C ILE A 33 8.02 8.92 13.75
N GLU A 34 8.64 10.02 13.34
CA GLU A 34 8.01 11.34 13.34
C GLU A 34 7.30 11.61 12.02
N ASN A 35 8.01 11.40 10.90
CA ASN A 35 7.53 11.74 9.58
C ASN A 35 8.32 11.01 8.49
N VAL A 36 7.78 11.06 7.27
CA VAL A 36 8.51 10.69 6.05
C VAL A 36 9.57 11.76 5.78
N ASN A 37 10.82 11.35 5.57
CA ASN A 37 11.90 12.24 5.22
C ASN A 37 11.82 12.59 3.72
N THR A 38 11.86 13.89 3.40
CA THR A 38 11.65 14.37 2.03
C THR A 38 12.94 14.62 1.24
N ASN A 39 14.12 14.31 1.79
CA ASN A 39 15.40 14.68 1.16
C ASN A 39 15.70 13.91 -0.13
N ASN A 40 15.15 12.70 -0.28
CA ASN A 40 15.25 11.92 -1.50
C ASN A 40 13.92 11.86 -2.27
N LEU A 41 13.02 12.82 -2.03
CA LEU A 41 11.71 12.87 -2.67
C LEU A 41 11.58 14.12 -3.56
N SER A 42 10.83 14.03 -4.66
CA SER A 42 10.45 15.23 -5.43
C SER A 42 9.33 15.99 -4.70
N VAL A 43 9.71 17.01 -3.93
CA VAL A 43 8.76 17.88 -3.23
C VAL A 43 8.98 19.34 -3.69
N PRO A 44 8.00 19.99 -4.35
CA PRO A 44 6.66 19.48 -4.67
C PRO A 44 6.70 18.36 -5.74
N PRO A 45 5.59 17.59 -5.89
CA PRO A 45 5.45 16.58 -6.93
C PRO A 45 5.76 17.12 -8.33
N VAL A 46 6.28 16.26 -9.21
CA VAL A 46 6.63 16.58 -10.60
C VAL A 46 5.80 15.68 -11.50
N GLU A 47 5.13 16.25 -12.50
CA GLU A 47 4.29 15.49 -13.45
C GLU A 47 3.27 14.58 -12.74
N GLY A 48 2.64 15.09 -11.68
CA GLY A 48 1.66 14.33 -10.88
C GLY A 48 2.25 13.20 -10.04
N LYS A 49 3.57 13.15 -9.84
CA LYS A 49 4.26 12.06 -9.13
C LYS A 49 5.16 12.58 -8.02
N THR A 50 5.21 11.89 -6.89
CA THR A 50 6.31 12.04 -5.93
C THR A 50 7.38 10.99 -6.23
N LEU A 51 8.39 11.38 -7.00
CA LEU A 51 9.53 10.53 -7.35
C LEU A 51 10.36 10.20 -6.10
N VAL A 52 10.76 8.93 -5.96
CA VAL A 52 11.71 8.48 -4.95
C VAL A 52 13.08 8.34 -5.59
N TYR A 53 13.99 9.23 -5.22
CA TYR A 53 15.32 9.25 -5.78
C TYR A 53 16.25 8.25 -5.07
N THR A 54 17.12 7.66 -5.87
CA THR A 54 18.20 6.76 -5.45
C THR A 54 19.36 7.50 -4.76
N ASP A 55 19.36 8.84 -4.82
CA ASP A 55 20.28 9.69 -4.07
C ASP A 55 19.57 10.97 -3.59
N THR A 56 20.18 11.69 -2.67
CA THR A 56 19.65 12.98 -2.19
C THR A 56 19.89 14.14 -3.18
N ALA A 57 20.56 13.88 -4.30
CA ALA A 57 20.83 14.87 -5.34
C ALA A 57 19.73 14.88 -6.43
N GLY A 58 18.84 13.89 -6.42
CA GLY A 58 17.73 13.78 -7.37
C GLY A 58 18.15 13.27 -8.75
N THR A 59 19.18 12.42 -8.85
CA THR A 59 19.76 12.08 -10.16
C THR A 59 19.04 10.96 -10.90
N ALA A 60 18.46 10.00 -10.17
CA ALA A 60 17.78 8.84 -10.74
C ALA A 60 16.75 8.27 -9.78
N THR A 61 15.74 7.57 -10.31
CA THR A 61 14.63 6.97 -9.57
C THR A 61 14.30 5.59 -10.14
N PHE A 62 13.82 4.69 -9.27
CA PHE A 62 13.28 3.38 -9.66
C PHE A 62 11.79 3.25 -9.30
N GLY A 63 11.16 4.33 -8.85
CA GLY A 63 9.77 4.32 -8.43
C GLY A 63 9.31 5.62 -7.81
N TRP A 64 8.00 5.71 -7.59
CA TRP A 64 7.32 6.91 -7.14
C TRP A 64 6.06 6.55 -6.35
N PHE A 65 5.51 7.49 -5.62
CA PHE A 65 4.18 7.35 -5.02
C PHE A 65 3.21 8.42 -5.50
N ASP A 66 1.94 8.04 -5.54
CA ASP A 66 0.82 8.91 -5.91
C ASP A 66 0.67 10.02 -4.87
N PRO A 67 0.83 11.31 -5.24
CA PRO A 67 0.77 12.42 -4.30
C PRO A 67 -0.65 12.78 -3.87
N VAL A 68 -1.67 12.31 -4.59
CA VAL A 68 -3.06 12.68 -4.36
C VAL A 68 -3.65 11.73 -3.31
N ASN A 69 -4.26 12.28 -2.26
CA ASN A 69 -5.01 11.47 -1.32
C ASN A 69 -6.43 11.17 -1.83
N ASP A 70 -7.16 10.33 -1.10
CA ASP A 70 -8.52 9.94 -1.45
C ASP A 70 -9.53 11.11 -1.48
N SER A 71 -9.19 12.24 -0.86
CA SER A 71 -9.98 13.47 -0.88
C SER A 71 -9.61 14.42 -2.03
N GLY A 72 -8.68 14.02 -2.91
CA GLY A 72 -8.19 14.85 -4.02
C GLY A 72 -7.12 15.88 -3.63
N ASP A 73 -6.66 15.89 -2.38
CA ASP A 73 -5.63 16.81 -1.93
C ASP A 73 -4.23 16.34 -2.34
N ILE A 74 -3.50 17.23 -3.02
CA ILE A 74 -2.11 16.98 -3.41
C ILE A 74 -1.19 17.17 -2.20
N GLY A 75 -0.56 16.08 -1.77
CA GLY A 75 0.39 16.04 -0.67
C GLY A 75 1.67 15.31 -1.04
N LEU A 76 2.23 14.59 -0.05
CA LEU A 76 3.29 13.63 -0.32
C LEU A 76 2.68 12.39 -0.96
N GLY A 77 1.61 11.83 -0.40
CA GLY A 77 1.04 10.53 -0.77
C GLY A 77 1.26 9.44 0.28
N MET A 78 2.08 9.72 1.29
CA MET A 78 2.36 8.85 2.43
C MET A 78 2.54 9.69 3.69
N SER A 79 2.08 9.18 4.83
CA SER A 79 2.19 9.83 6.13
C SER A 79 2.44 8.83 7.25
N VAL A 80 2.90 9.35 8.39
CA VAL A 80 3.12 8.60 9.63
C VAL A 80 2.11 9.10 10.65
N TYR A 81 1.27 8.20 11.17
CA TYR A 81 0.30 8.49 12.22
C TYR A 81 0.74 7.80 13.50
N ASN A 82 0.96 8.57 14.56
CA ASN A 82 1.30 8.07 15.89
C ASN A 82 0.02 7.81 16.72
N GLU A 83 -0.93 7.08 16.13
CA GLU A 83 -2.19 6.66 16.74
C GLU A 83 -2.04 5.24 17.31
N ILE A 84 -2.30 5.03 18.59
CA ILE A 84 -2.11 3.73 19.24
C ILE A 84 -3.35 2.88 19.00
N PHE A 85 -3.17 1.71 18.38
CA PHE A 85 -4.26 0.77 18.14
C PHE A 85 -3.80 -0.68 18.35
N SER A 86 -4.78 -1.59 18.44
CA SER A 86 -4.51 -3.03 18.50
C SER A 86 -5.08 -3.74 17.29
N ALA A 87 -4.29 -4.62 16.69
CA ALA A 87 -4.69 -5.44 15.54
C ALA A 87 -3.91 -6.76 15.56
N ALA A 88 -4.54 -7.85 15.11
CA ALA A 88 -3.91 -9.18 15.05
C ALA A 88 -3.28 -9.66 16.37
N GLY A 89 -3.83 -9.25 17.52
CA GLY A 89 -3.30 -9.61 18.84
C GLY A 89 -2.11 -8.77 19.32
N GLU A 90 -1.66 -7.79 18.53
CA GLU A 90 -0.53 -6.91 18.81
C GLU A 90 -0.97 -5.46 19.06
N THR A 91 -0.15 -4.70 19.80
CA THR A 91 -0.36 -3.26 20.01
C THR A 91 0.65 -2.46 19.19
N PHE A 92 0.14 -1.69 18.24
CA PHE A 92 0.91 -0.78 17.40
C PHE A 92 0.92 0.62 18.03
N GLN A 93 2.06 1.30 17.93
CA GLN A 93 2.24 2.69 18.37
C GLN A 93 1.86 3.71 17.29
N GLY A 94 1.53 3.21 16.09
CA GLY A 94 1.21 4.02 14.94
C GLY A 94 1.15 3.20 13.66
N CYS A 95 0.87 3.89 12.57
CA CYS A 95 0.87 3.32 11.23
C CYS A 95 1.57 4.25 10.22
N ILE A 96 2.10 3.64 9.17
CA ILE A 96 2.65 4.30 7.98
C ILE A 96 1.72 3.92 6.83
N MET A 97 1.03 4.91 6.28
CA MET A 97 -0.09 4.68 5.38
C MET A 97 -0.27 5.87 4.41
N ALA A 98 -1.30 5.84 3.56
CA ALA A 98 -1.61 6.99 2.71
C ALA A 98 -1.83 8.27 3.53
N GLN A 99 -1.60 9.43 2.92
CA GLN A 99 -1.87 10.71 3.57
C GLN A 99 -3.38 11.00 3.61
N THR A 100 -4.11 10.38 4.54
CA THR A 100 -5.52 10.68 4.81
C THR A 100 -5.65 11.67 5.97
N ASP A 101 -6.71 12.48 5.99
CA ASP A 101 -7.03 13.30 7.16
C ASP A 101 -8.46 12.96 7.61
N LEU A 102 -8.62 11.71 8.07
CA LEU A 102 -9.93 11.23 8.51
C LEU A 102 -10.27 11.85 9.86
N GLU A 103 -11.41 12.54 9.91
CA GLU A 103 -12.00 12.97 11.16
C GLU A 103 -12.58 11.76 11.92
N SER A 104 -12.60 11.85 13.26
CA SER A 104 -13.22 10.82 14.09
C SER A 104 -14.73 10.80 13.84
N ASP A 105 -15.25 9.68 13.36
CA ASP A 105 -16.68 9.45 13.26
C ASP A 105 -17.28 9.19 14.66
N PRO A 106 -18.16 10.07 15.17
CA PRO A 106 -18.76 9.91 16.50
C PRO A 106 -19.66 8.66 16.63
N GLU A 107 -20.08 8.05 15.52
CA GLU A 107 -20.92 6.84 15.49
C GLU A 107 -20.08 5.55 15.37
N ALA A 108 -18.80 5.65 15.00
CA ALA A 108 -17.89 4.51 14.92
C ALA A 108 -17.50 3.94 16.30
N PRO A 109 -17.01 2.69 16.39
CA PRO A 109 -16.51 2.13 17.65
C PRO A 109 -15.43 3.01 18.29
N GLN A 110 -15.39 3.10 19.62
CA GLN A 110 -14.45 3.98 20.36
C GLN A 110 -12.99 3.80 19.91
N ALA A 111 -12.56 2.57 19.63
CA ALA A 111 -11.21 2.30 19.15
C ALA A 111 -10.90 3.02 17.83
N GLN A 112 -11.85 3.06 16.90
CA GLN A 112 -11.73 3.77 15.62
C GLN A 112 -11.83 5.29 15.82
N GLN A 113 -12.60 5.77 16.79
CA GLN A 113 -12.60 7.20 17.17
C GLN A 113 -11.24 7.66 17.70
N ASP A 114 -10.57 6.81 18.48
CA ASP A 114 -9.26 7.08 19.07
C ASP A 114 -8.11 6.94 18.05
N SER A 115 -8.34 6.25 16.93
CA SER A 115 -7.35 5.99 15.87
C SER A 115 -7.99 5.98 14.48
N PRO A 116 -8.55 7.13 14.04
CA PRO A 116 -9.40 7.21 12.85
C PRO A 116 -8.66 6.87 11.56
N ASN A 117 -7.35 7.15 11.50
CA ASN A 117 -6.55 6.83 10.31
C ASN A 117 -6.09 5.37 10.35
N CYS A 118 -5.48 4.93 11.45
CA CYS A 118 -4.89 3.59 11.51
C CYS A 118 -5.92 2.44 11.54
N LEU A 119 -7.17 2.73 11.96
CA LEU A 119 -8.29 1.79 11.95
C LEU A 119 -9.34 2.13 10.89
N ALA A 120 -8.99 2.92 9.87
CA ALA A 120 -9.91 3.26 8.80
C ALA A 120 -10.44 1.98 8.09
N PRO A 121 -11.72 1.98 7.61
CA PRO A 121 -12.34 0.85 6.93
C PRO A 121 -11.63 0.38 5.64
N GLY A 122 -12.17 -0.67 5.00
CA GLY A 122 -11.86 -0.95 3.59
C GLY A 122 -12.17 0.27 2.73
N ASP A 123 -11.42 0.47 1.65
CA ASP A 123 -11.68 1.49 0.63
C ASP A 123 -11.67 2.97 1.05
N SER A 124 -11.21 3.27 2.27
CA SER A 124 -10.99 4.64 2.76
C SER A 124 -9.73 5.32 2.17
N GLY A 125 -9.19 4.81 1.07
CA GLY A 125 -7.91 5.27 0.51
C GLY A 125 -6.68 5.04 1.40
N LYS A 126 -6.76 4.21 2.45
CA LYS A 126 -5.69 4.09 3.47
C LYS A 126 -4.34 3.58 2.96
N ARG A 127 -4.25 3.01 1.76
CA ARG A 127 -3.00 2.41 1.25
C ARG A 127 -2.23 3.44 0.44
N PHE A 128 -1.01 3.79 0.87
CA PHE A 128 -0.14 4.58 -0.01
C PHE A 128 0.14 3.78 -1.29
N LYS A 129 0.11 4.42 -2.45
CA LYS A 129 0.31 3.75 -3.74
C LYS A 129 1.76 3.92 -4.17
N LEU A 130 2.57 2.87 -4.04
CA LEU A 130 3.98 2.83 -4.44
C LEU A 130 4.12 2.11 -5.77
N LYS A 131 4.71 2.77 -6.77
CA LYS A 131 4.88 2.20 -8.12
C LYS A 131 6.36 1.96 -8.40
N THR A 132 6.72 0.76 -8.84
CA THR A 132 8.07 0.43 -9.29
C THR A 132 8.17 0.51 -10.80
N THR A 133 9.26 1.07 -11.31
CA THR A 133 9.50 1.25 -12.75
C THR A 133 10.68 0.42 -13.27
N GLU A 134 11.43 -0.24 -12.38
CA GLU A 134 12.62 -1.00 -12.73
C GLU A 134 12.64 -2.36 -11.99
N THR A 135 12.76 -3.45 -12.75
CA THR A 135 12.92 -4.80 -12.17
C THR A 135 14.22 -4.87 -11.37
N ASN A 136 14.15 -5.40 -10.14
CA ASN A 136 15.25 -5.40 -9.16
C ASN A 136 15.75 -4.01 -8.75
N GLY A 137 15.08 -2.92 -9.15
CA GLY A 137 15.39 -1.55 -8.73
C GLY A 137 14.89 -1.26 -7.32
N PRO A 138 15.77 -0.94 -6.35
CA PRO A 138 15.34 -0.65 -4.99
C PRO A 138 14.71 0.74 -4.87
N ILE A 139 13.60 0.83 -4.13
CA ILE A 139 12.97 2.09 -3.74
C ILE A 139 13.21 2.31 -2.26
N ASP A 140 13.85 3.43 -1.91
CA ASP A 140 14.30 3.72 -0.55
C ASP A 140 13.40 4.77 0.11
N LEU A 141 12.53 4.33 1.01
CA LEU A 141 11.65 5.21 1.80
C LEU A 141 12.36 5.57 3.11
N VAL A 142 12.69 6.84 3.29
CA VAL A 142 13.45 7.32 4.45
C VAL A 142 12.51 7.92 5.48
N PHE A 143 12.73 7.62 6.75
CA PHE A 143 11.91 8.11 7.87
C PHE A 143 12.75 8.84 8.90
N ASP A 144 12.23 9.96 9.37
CA ASP A 144 12.80 10.72 10.48
C ASP A 144 12.35 10.11 11.81
N VAL A 145 13.31 9.99 12.73
CA VAL A 145 13.14 9.30 13.99
C VAL A 145 13.71 10.10 15.14
N THR A 146 12.91 10.22 16.21
CA THR A 146 13.36 10.77 17.49
C THR A 146 13.62 9.64 18.47
N ALA A 147 14.73 9.69 19.20
CA ALA A 147 15.04 8.72 20.26
C ALA A 147 14.04 8.82 21.43
N ASP A 148 13.58 7.68 21.94
CA ASP A 148 12.61 7.53 23.05
C ASP A 148 13.04 6.42 24.05
N GLU A 149 12.24 6.13 25.08
CA GLU A 149 12.56 5.21 26.19
C GLU A 149 12.04 3.76 26.01
N ALA A 150 11.14 3.47 25.05
CA ALA A 150 10.53 2.13 24.87
C ALA A 150 10.31 1.73 23.40
N SER A 151 10.65 0.48 23.05
CA SER A 151 10.55 -0.05 21.66
C SER A 151 9.15 0.17 21.11
N LYS A 152 9.06 0.60 19.84
CA LYS A 152 7.78 0.90 19.18
C LYS A 152 7.60 0.05 17.94
N LEU A 153 6.37 -0.42 17.72
CA LEU A 153 5.97 -1.18 16.54
C LEU A 153 5.00 -0.34 15.73
N TYR A 154 5.27 -0.21 14.43
CA TYR A 154 4.43 0.52 13.47
C TYR A 154 3.92 -0.45 12.42
N ARG A 155 2.64 -0.30 12.03
CA ARG A 155 2.08 -1.05 10.89
C ARG A 155 2.33 -0.29 9.60
N VAL A 156 2.71 -0.97 8.53
CA VAL A 156 2.92 -0.38 7.20
C VAL A 156 1.85 -0.91 6.26
N ILE A 157 1.07 0.01 5.67
CA ILE A 157 -0.11 -0.30 4.84
C ILE A 157 0.04 0.41 3.51
N GLY A 158 0.20 -0.34 2.43
CA GLY A 158 0.42 0.21 1.09
C GLY A 158 -0.13 -0.66 -0.03
N LYS A 159 -0.02 -0.18 -1.26
CA LYS A 159 -0.24 -0.91 -2.51
C LYS A 159 1.04 -0.78 -3.33
N PHE A 160 1.60 -1.89 -3.78
CA PHE A 160 2.77 -1.94 -4.64
C PHE A 160 2.33 -2.26 -6.07
N SER A 161 2.65 -1.38 -7.01
CA SER A 161 2.24 -1.50 -8.41
C SER A 161 3.45 -1.78 -9.30
N ASN A 162 3.34 -2.79 -10.15
CA ASN A 162 4.35 -3.15 -11.14
C ASN A 162 4.17 -2.31 -12.41
N LEU A 163 4.94 -1.23 -12.53
CA LEU A 163 5.01 -0.40 -13.74
C LEU A 163 6.38 -0.57 -14.42
N THR A 164 7.03 -1.74 -14.23
CA THR A 164 8.33 -1.98 -14.82
C THR A 164 8.25 -2.09 -16.34
N ASP A 165 9.31 -1.66 -17.02
CA ASP A 165 9.36 -1.63 -18.47
C ASP A 165 9.37 -3.04 -19.09
N GLY A 166 8.46 -3.26 -20.05
CA GLY A 166 8.38 -4.46 -20.88
C GLY A 166 9.57 -4.71 -21.81
N THR A 167 10.49 -3.74 -21.96
CA THR A 167 11.65 -3.92 -22.85
C THR A 167 12.78 -4.78 -22.25
N ASN A 168 12.68 -5.16 -20.96
CA ASN A 168 13.67 -6.03 -20.33
C ASN A 168 13.49 -7.51 -20.75
N SER A 169 14.42 -8.39 -20.37
CA SER A 169 14.42 -9.79 -20.81
C SER A 169 13.24 -10.64 -20.30
N VAL A 170 12.42 -10.09 -19.41
CA VAL A 170 11.27 -10.74 -18.80
C VAL A 170 9.98 -9.93 -18.99
N ASP A 171 9.97 -8.93 -19.87
CA ASP A 171 8.79 -8.11 -20.15
C ASP A 171 8.15 -7.47 -18.89
N GLY A 172 9.00 -6.95 -18.00
CA GLY A 172 8.56 -6.31 -16.75
C GLY A 172 7.95 -7.28 -15.72
N ILE A 173 8.00 -8.58 -15.96
CA ILE A 173 7.45 -9.57 -15.02
C ILE A 173 8.25 -9.56 -13.71
N LEU A 174 7.55 -9.53 -12.58
CA LEU A 174 8.10 -9.72 -11.24
C LEU A 174 7.70 -11.10 -10.70
N LYS A 175 8.43 -11.66 -9.74
CA LYS A 175 8.11 -12.95 -9.11
C LYS A 175 8.06 -12.91 -7.59
N ALA A 176 8.67 -11.87 -7.03
CA ALA A 176 8.75 -11.68 -5.60
C ALA A 176 8.82 -10.20 -5.28
N LEU A 177 8.65 -9.88 -4.00
CA LEU A 177 8.95 -8.58 -3.45
C LEU A 177 9.74 -8.74 -2.15
N ARG A 178 10.61 -7.77 -1.89
CA ARG A 178 11.46 -7.72 -0.70
C ARG A 178 11.34 -6.39 0.01
N PHE A 179 11.28 -6.45 1.33
CA PHE A 179 11.47 -5.34 2.25
C PHE A 179 12.76 -5.50 3.03
N GLU A 180 13.55 -4.44 3.15
CA GLU A 180 14.77 -4.40 3.96
C GLU A 180 14.77 -3.13 4.82
N THR A 181 15.17 -3.25 6.08
CA THR A 181 15.50 -2.09 6.92
C THR A 181 16.98 -1.77 6.80
N GLY A 182 17.35 -0.50 6.95
CA GLY A 182 18.74 -0.08 6.89
C GLY A 182 18.93 1.43 7.02
N PHE A 183 20.08 1.90 6.54
CA PHE A 183 20.48 3.30 6.63
C PHE A 183 21.02 3.80 5.29
N GLY A 184 20.73 5.05 4.93
CA GLY A 184 21.16 5.63 3.65
C GLY A 184 20.27 5.23 2.47
N VAL A 185 20.64 5.66 1.27
CA VAL A 185 19.85 5.44 0.03
C VAL A 185 20.76 4.99 -1.12
N GLY A 186 20.18 4.33 -2.11
CA GLY A 186 20.85 3.85 -3.32
C GLY A 186 22.08 3.01 -3.02
N ASN A 187 23.22 3.41 -3.60
CA ASN A 187 24.53 2.77 -3.41
C ASN A 187 25.10 2.94 -1.99
N GLU A 188 24.61 3.92 -1.23
CA GLU A 188 25.03 4.18 0.15
C GLU A 188 24.16 3.44 1.17
N PHE A 189 23.14 2.70 0.72
CA PHE A 189 22.31 1.89 1.60
C PHE A 189 23.15 0.82 2.30
N MET A 190 23.08 0.85 3.62
CA MET A 190 23.66 -0.13 4.53
C MET A 190 22.52 -0.91 5.16
N PRO A 191 22.37 -2.21 4.86
CA PRO A 191 21.40 -3.06 5.53
C PRO A 191 21.57 -2.98 7.04
N SER A 192 20.44 -2.97 7.74
CA SER A 192 20.39 -3.09 9.19
C SER A 192 20.94 -4.45 9.65
N SER A 193 21.34 -4.50 10.92
CA SER A 193 21.86 -5.69 11.58
C SER A 193 21.15 -5.91 12.90
N ALA A 194 21.22 -7.15 13.39
CA ALA A 194 20.46 -7.56 14.56
C ALA A 194 20.68 -6.75 15.85
N GLU A 195 21.79 -6.00 15.94
CA GLU A 195 22.19 -5.23 17.13
C GLU A 195 21.75 -3.77 17.10
N ASP A 196 21.19 -3.27 15.99
CA ASP A 196 20.86 -1.85 15.83
C ASP A 196 19.45 -1.47 16.29
N GLY A 197 18.60 -2.46 16.56
CA GLY A 197 17.25 -2.25 17.09
C GLY A 197 16.18 -1.94 16.05
N LEU A 198 16.49 -2.01 14.76
CA LEU A 198 15.49 -2.14 13.69
C LEU A 198 15.12 -3.62 13.49
N SER A 199 13.90 -3.87 13.03
CA SER A 199 13.43 -5.19 12.55
C SER A 199 11.99 -5.08 12.04
N PHE A 200 11.43 -6.19 11.52
CA PHE A 200 10.02 -6.31 11.14
C PHE A 200 9.13 -6.99 12.22
N GLY A 201 9.44 -6.79 13.51
CA GLY A 201 8.66 -7.37 14.63
C GLY A 201 9.33 -7.18 15.99
N MET A 202 8.63 -7.50 17.08
CA MET A 202 9.21 -7.37 18.44
C MET A 202 9.89 -8.68 18.87
N GLU A 203 11.22 -8.68 19.03
CA GLU A 203 11.97 -9.86 19.50
C GLU A 203 11.53 -10.38 20.89
N ALA A 204 10.89 -9.53 21.71
CA ALA A 204 10.64 -9.78 23.13
C ALA A 204 9.70 -10.98 23.41
N ASP A 205 8.92 -11.44 22.43
CA ASP A 205 7.90 -12.49 22.62
C ASP A 205 8.32 -13.89 22.14
N GLY A 206 9.55 -14.06 21.64
CA GLY A 206 10.02 -15.36 21.17
C GLY A 206 9.24 -15.92 19.96
N GLN A 207 8.47 -15.06 19.31
CA GLN A 207 7.75 -15.31 18.07
C GLN A 207 8.61 -14.84 16.89
N SER A 208 8.42 -15.52 15.76
CA SER A 208 8.87 -15.11 14.44
C SER A 208 8.46 -13.65 14.14
N LYS A 209 9.12 -13.03 13.16
CA LYS A 209 8.73 -11.74 12.58
C LYS A 209 7.22 -11.55 12.51
N ILE A 210 6.77 -10.33 12.79
CA ILE A 210 5.35 -10.01 12.90
C ILE A 210 4.94 -9.27 11.64
N SER A 211 4.50 -10.00 10.62
CA SER A 211 3.60 -9.42 9.63
C SER A 211 2.17 -9.52 10.18
N ALA A 212 1.40 -8.43 10.13
CA ALA A 212 0.00 -8.41 10.58
C ALA A 212 -0.91 -9.08 9.53
N GLY A 213 -0.61 -10.33 9.16
CA GLY A 213 -1.14 -11.04 8.00
C GLY A 213 -0.04 -11.44 7.01
N ASN A 214 -0.41 -11.91 5.80
CA ASN A 214 0.56 -12.21 4.75
C ASN A 214 1.25 -10.96 4.20
N LEU A 215 2.50 -11.13 3.73
CA LEU A 215 3.38 -10.02 3.37
C LEU A 215 2.84 -9.19 2.19
N GLY A 216 2.16 -9.85 1.26
CA GLY A 216 1.46 -9.22 0.15
C GLY A 216 0.25 -10.04 -0.29
N LYS A 217 -0.86 -9.37 -0.64
CA LYS A 217 -2.07 -9.97 -1.20
C LYS A 217 -2.47 -9.19 -2.45
N PHE A 218 -2.85 -9.84 -3.55
CA PHE A 218 -3.44 -9.11 -4.68
C PHE A 218 -4.68 -8.32 -4.22
N PRO A 219 -4.92 -7.09 -4.73
CA PRO A 219 -6.09 -6.31 -4.35
C PRO A 219 -7.37 -7.10 -4.55
N GLY A 220 -8.20 -7.05 -3.51
CA GLY A 220 -9.57 -7.49 -3.61
C GLY A 220 -10.38 -6.37 -4.24
N GLY A 221 -10.69 -6.53 -5.51
CA GLY A 221 -11.38 -5.55 -6.36
C GLY A 221 -11.73 -6.21 -7.68
N LEU A 222 -10.72 -6.77 -8.36
CA LEU A 222 -10.94 -7.68 -9.50
C LEU A 222 -10.68 -9.15 -9.16
N PHE A 223 -9.75 -9.46 -8.24
CA PHE A 223 -9.49 -10.81 -7.68
C PHE A 223 -10.42 -11.18 -6.52
N GLY A 224 -11.53 -10.47 -6.41
CA GLY A 224 -12.47 -10.57 -5.31
C GLY A 224 -12.52 -9.28 -4.51
N GLY A 225 -13.49 -8.43 -4.84
CA GLY A 225 -14.32 -7.93 -3.75
C GLY A 225 -14.84 -9.11 -2.90
N SER A 226 -15.53 -8.82 -1.80
CA SER A 226 -16.42 -9.80 -1.17
C SER A 226 -17.07 -10.67 -2.26
N LYS A 227 -17.10 -12.02 -2.19
CA LYS A 227 -17.77 -12.84 -3.25
C LYS A 227 -19.23 -12.44 -3.49
N VAL A 228 -19.74 -11.52 -2.70
CA VAL A 228 -21.12 -11.26 -2.49
C VAL A 228 -21.51 -9.86 -2.97
N GLU A 229 -20.55 -8.94 -3.17
CA GLU A 229 -20.75 -7.66 -3.87
C GLU A 229 -20.03 -7.66 -5.24
N GLY A 230 -20.68 -7.15 -6.29
CA GLY A 230 -20.17 -7.15 -7.67
C GLY A 230 -20.11 -8.54 -8.31
N LEU A 231 -19.34 -8.76 -9.37
CA LEU A 231 -19.00 -10.11 -9.87
C LEU A 231 -17.54 -10.42 -9.48
N PRO A 232 -17.22 -11.49 -8.72
CA PRO A 232 -15.84 -11.91 -8.53
C PRO A 232 -15.39 -12.62 -9.81
N PHE A 233 -14.37 -12.07 -10.47
CA PHE A 233 -13.87 -12.57 -11.75
C PHE A 233 -12.83 -13.67 -11.62
N PHE A 234 -12.31 -13.89 -10.43
CA PHE A 234 -11.26 -14.87 -10.19
C PHE A 234 -11.56 -15.63 -8.91
N SER A 235 -10.95 -16.81 -8.75
CA SER A 235 -11.02 -17.56 -7.50
C SER A 235 -10.70 -16.61 -6.34
N THR A 236 -11.61 -16.51 -5.37
CA THR A 236 -11.41 -15.64 -4.21
C THR A 236 -10.56 -16.29 -3.13
N SER A 237 -9.96 -17.45 -3.43
CA SER A 237 -8.89 -17.95 -2.59
C SER A 237 -7.83 -16.85 -2.47
N VAL A 238 -7.37 -16.62 -1.24
CA VAL A 238 -6.47 -15.53 -0.94
C VAL A 238 -5.20 -15.69 -1.78
N ALA A 239 -5.08 -14.89 -2.85
CA ALA A 239 -3.90 -14.86 -3.68
C ALA A 239 -2.82 -14.06 -2.95
N GLU A 240 -2.06 -14.75 -2.12
CA GLU A 240 -1.04 -14.17 -1.26
C GLU A 240 0.37 -14.64 -1.57
N PHE A 241 1.30 -13.71 -1.46
CA PHE A 241 2.70 -14.04 -1.44
C PHE A 241 3.10 -14.58 -0.08
N ILE A 242 3.67 -15.78 -0.09
CA ILE A 242 4.17 -16.46 1.10
C ILE A 242 5.58 -15.95 1.42
N GLU A 243 5.86 -15.69 2.70
CA GLU A 243 7.19 -15.32 3.17
C GLU A 243 8.20 -16.48 2.96
N SER A 244 9.39 -16.17 2.45
CA SER A 244 10.48 -17.12 2.26
C SER A 244 11.03 -17.63 3.58
N THR A 245 11.41 -18.91 3.67
CA THR A 245 12.02 -19.47 4.88
C THR A 245 13.38 -18.86 5.23
N ASP A 246 14.08 -18.28 4.24
CA ASP A 246 15.40 -17.66 4.44
C ASP A 246 15.33 -16.37 5.27
N THR A 247 14.17 -15.72 5.29
CA THR A 247 13.92 -14.51 6.07
C THR A 247 13.91 -14.83 7.56
N VAL A 248 13.51 -16.02 7.99
CA VAL A 248 13.34 -16.38 9.42
C VAL A 248 14.63 -16.18 10.24
N SER A 249 15.79 -16.21 9.58
CA SER A 249 17.10 -15.99 10.21
C SER A 249 17.62 -14.54 10.15
N VAL A 250 16.95 -13.67 9.41
CA VAL A 250 17.37 -12.28 9.13
C VAL A 250 16.26 -11.33 9.54
N GLN A 251 16.29 -10.83 10.78
CA GLN A 251 15.23 -9.98 11.35
C GLN A 251 14.91 -8.69 10.56
N ASP A 252 15.86 -8.24 9.74
CA ASP A 252 15.86 -6.97 9.00
C ASP A 252 15.53 -7.09 7.51
N LYS A 253 15.08 -8.27 7.07
CA LYS A 253 14.70 -8.55 5.68
C LYS A 253 13.45 -9.41 5.61
N LEU A 254 12.38 -8.95 4.99
CA LEU A 254 11.24 -9.78 4.57
C LEU A 254 11.29 -9.97 3.05
N GLU A 255 11.11 -11.18 2.57
CA GLU A 255 11.12 -11.51 1.14
C GLU A 255 10.15 -12.65 0.91
N THR A 256 9.42 -12.60 -0.21
CA THR A 256 8.50 -13.67 -0.60
C THR A 256 9.26 -14.85 -1.19
N ASN A 257 8.72 -16.06 -1.12
CA ASN A 257 9.38 -17.29 -1.61
C ASN A 257 9.57 -17.35 -3.15
N GLY A 258 8.98 -16.40 -3.90
CA GLY A 258 9.08 -16.32 -5.36
C GLY A 258 8.07 -17.18 -6.10
N GLU A 259 7.18 -17.87 -5.39
CA GLU A 259 6.06 -18.60 -5.96
C GLU A 259 4.88 -17.65 -6.15
N ILE A 260 4.34 -17.61 -7.37
CA ILE A 260 3.12 -16.85 -7.66
C ILE A 260 1.91 -17.67 -7.17
N PRO A 261 0.90 -17.03 -6.55
CA PRO A 261 -0.30 -17.72 -6.10
C PRO A 261 -1.05 -18.39 -7.24
N THR A 262 -1.57 -19.60 -7.00
CA THR A 262 -2.32 -20.38 -8.00
C THR A 262 -3.45 -19.60 -8.69
N PRO A 263 -4.28 -18.81 -7.99
CA PRO A 263 -5.37 -18.05 -8.62
C PRO A 263 -4.88 -17.07 -9.70
N TYR A 264 -3.66 -16.56 -9.53
CA TYR A 264 -3.03 -15.68 -10.51
C TYR A 264 -2.45 -16.51 -11.67
N THR A 265 -1.72 -17.59 -11.37
CA THR A 265 -1.13 -18.43 -12.43
C THR A 265 -2.14 -19.18 -13.28
N ASP A 266 -3.33 -19.45 -12.76
CA ASP A 266 -4.40 -20.09 -13.52
C ASP A 266 -4.96 -19.15 -14.60
N LEU A 267 -4.84 -17.82 -14.41
CA LEU A 267 -5.29 -16.82 -15.37
C LEU A 267 -4.25 -16.55 -16.45
N VAL A 268 -3.01 -16.31 -16.04
CA VAL A 268 -1.96 -15.81 -16.93
C VAL A 268 -0.95 -16.90 -17.33
N GLY A 269 -1.11 -18.12 -16.80
CA GLY A 269 -0.21 -19.25 -16.96
C GLY A 269 0.79 -19.43 -15.80
N ALA A 270 1.24 -20.67 -15.60
CA ALA A 270 2.14 -21.05 -14.49
C ALA A 270 3.52 -20.35 -14.49
N ASP A 271 3.95 -19.80 -15.63
CA ASP A 271 5.28 -19.22 -15.80
C ASP A 271 5.29 -17.68 -15.86
N SER A 272 4.13 -17.02 -15.88
CA SER A 272 3.99 -15.60 -16.27
C SER A 272 4.25 -14.57 -15.17
N GLY A 273 4.52 -14.99 -13.92
CA GLY A 273 4.91 -14.06 -12.86
C GLY A 273 3.82 -13.00 -12.56
N TRP A 274 4.12 -12.03 -11.70
CA TRP A 274 3.33 -10.82 -11.51
C TRP A 274 3.57 -9.85 -12.67
N LEU A 275 2.53 -9.62 -13.48
CA LEU A 275 2.57 -8.83 -14.71
C LEU A 275 2.82 -7.34 -14.44
N ALA A 276 3.48 -6.70 -15.41
CA ALA A 276 3.55 -5.24 -15.47
C ALA A 276 2.22 -4.65 -15.95
N LEU A 277 1.89 -3.42 -15.52
CA LEU A 277 0.65 -2.73 -15.88
C LEU A 277 0.42 -2.62 -17.39
N ALA A 278 1.49 -2.50 -18.19
CA ALA A 278 1.37 -2.44 -19.65
C ALA A 278 0.97 -3.79 -20.28
N ASN A 279 1.08 -4.89 -19.54
CA ASN A 279 0.91 -6.25 -20.01
C ASN A 279 -0.28 -6.97 -19.33
N VAL A 280 -1.06 -6.27 -18.50
CA VAL A 280 -2.28 -6.88 -17.95
C VAL A 280 -3.33 -7.01 -19.05
N PRO A 281 -4.15 -8.08 -19.01
CA PRO A 281 -5.32 -8.22 -19.86
C PRO A 281 -6.25 -7.01 -19.81
N THR A 282 -6.95 -6.79 -20.90
CA THR A 282 -8.03 -5.80 -20.98
C THR A 282 -9.31 -6.40 -20.39
N GLY A 283 -10.06 -5.57 -19.68
CA GLY A 283 -11.36 -5.89 -19.10
C GLY A 283 -12.46 -4.96 -19.61
N TRP A 284 -13.69 -5.46 -19.60
CA TRP A 284 -14.90 -4.67 -19.69
C TRP A 284 -15.44 -4.43 -18.29
N PHE A 285 -15.79 -3.20 -17.98
CA PHE A 285 -16.29 -2.78 -16.69
C PHE A 285 -17.65 -2.13 -16.85
N ILE A 286 -18.52 -2.29 -15.87
CA ILE A 286 -19.70 -1.44 -15.70
C ILE A 286 -19.38 -0.35 -14.69
N ASP A 287 -19.66 0.88 -15.10
CA ASP A 287 -19.76 2.04 -14.23
C ASP A 287 -21.25 2.25 -13.93
N HIS A 288 -21.67 1.92 -12.70
CA HIS A 288 -23.07 1.99 -12.28
C HIS A 288 -23.47 3.34 -11.68
N ASP A 289 -22.51 4.18 -11.27
CA ASP A 289 -22.74 5.50 -10.68
C ASP A 289 -22.43 6.65 -11.66
N GLY A 290 -22.09 6.31 -12.90
CA GLY A 290 -21.77 7.22 -13.98
C GLY A 290 -20.48 8.02 -13.72
N ASN A 291 -19.62 7.58 -12.81
CA ASN A 291 -18.32 8.15 -12.59
C ASN A 291 -17.19 7.15 -12.97
N PRO A 292 -16.58 7.32 -14.16
CA PRO A 292 -15.52 6.42 -14.64
C PRO A 292 -14.25 6.41 -13.76
N SER A 293 -14.12 7.33 -12.80
CA SER A 293 -12.94 7.44 -11.94
C SER A 293 -12.93 6.47 -10.76
N ASN A 294 -14.08 5.93 -10.36
CA ASN A 294 -14.23 5.08 -9.18
C ASN A 294 -15.06 3.83 -9.51
N ASP A 295 -14.88 2.80 -8.68
CA ASP A 295 -15.86 1.74 -8.44
C ASP A 295 -16.41 0.97 -9.66
N SER A 296 -15.68 0.97 -10.78
CA SER A 296 -16.08 0.18 -11.94
C SER A 296 -15.93 -1.32 -11.67
N ILE A 297 -17.00 -2.07 -11.90
CA ILE A 297 -17.06 -3.51 -11.64
C ILE A 297 -16.68 -4.21 -12.94
N LEU A 298 -15.63 -5.03 -12.92
CA LEU A 298 -15.28 -5.88 -14.07
C LEU A 298 -16.50 -6.73 -14.47
N LEU A 299 -16.67 -7.05 -15.74
CA LEU A 299 -17.77 -7.86 -16.29
C LEU A 299 -17.25 -8.96 -17.22
N ALA A 300 -16.13 -8.72 -17.90
CA ALA A 300 -15.44 -9.72 -18.70
C ALA A 300 -13.97 -9.33 -18.84
N TYR A 301 -13.11 -10.30 -19.13
CA TYR A 301 -11.70 -10.09 -19.46
C TYR A 301 -11.36 -10.76 -20.79
N ASP A 302 -10.40 -10.17 -21.52
CA ASP A 302 -9.82 -10.80 -22.70
C ASP A 302 -8.82 -11.85 -22.25
N ASP A 303 -9.01 -13.11 -22.65
CA ASP A 303 -8.17 -14.23 -22.22
C ASP A 303 -6.72 -14.05 -22.72
N PRO A 304 -5.73 -13.86 -21.82
CA PRO A 304 -4.34 -13.71 -22.23
C PRO A 304 -3.73 -14.99 -22.83
N GLU A 305 -4.38 -16.15 -22.72
CA GLU A 305 -3.90 -17.39 -23.33
C GLU A 305 -4.17 -17.45 -24.85
N THR A 306 -5.07 -16.62 -25.37
CA THR A 306 -5.45 -16.58 -26.78
C THR A 306 -4.87 -15.38 -27.52
N ALA A 307 -4.59 -15.55 -28.81
CA ALA A 307 -4.04 -14.48 -29.66
C ALA A 307 -5.13 -13.67 -30.39
N GLU A 308 -6.35 -14.18 -30.41
CA GLU A 308 -7.55 -13.48 -30.86
C GLU A 308 -8.32 -13.06 -29.61
N GLU A 309 -9.09 -11.96 -29.70
CA GLU A 309 -9.97 -11.52 -28.61
C GLU A 309 -10.91 -12.66 -28.22
N ASP A 310 -10.81 -13.10 -26.97
CA ASP A 310 -11.61 -14.17 -26.39
C ASP A 310 -12.14 -13.70 -25.04
N TRP A 311 -13.35 -13.15 -25.07
CA TRP A 311 -13.95 -12.51 -23.90
C TRP A 311 -14.53 -13.56 -22.96
N MET A 312 -13.91 -13.68 -21.80
CA MET A 312 -14.24 -14.64 -20.76
C MET A 312 -14.83 -13.95 -19.53
N THR A 313 -15.62 -14.69 -18.78
CA THR A 313 -16.25 -14.28 -17.51
C THR A 313 -16.38 -15.49 -16.58
N ASN A 314 -16.81 -15.27 -15.35
CA ASN A 314 -17.18 -16.32 -14.41
C ASN A 314 -18.64 -16.15 -13.98
N GLU A 315 -19.43 -17.21 -14.13
CA GLU A 315 -20.76 -17.29 -13.53
C GLU A 315 -20.62 -17.51 -12.02
N LYS A 316 -21.32 -16.68 -11.23
CA LYS A 316 -21.55 -17.01 -9.81
C LYS A 316 -22.65 -18.04 -9.72
N VAL A 317 -22.32 -19.21 -9.17
CA VAL A 317 -23.32 -20.23 -8.85
C VAL A 317 -23.49 -20.30 -7.34
N PHE A 318 -24.68 -19.90 -6.88
CA PHE A 318 -25.07 -20.02 -5.49
C PHE A 318 -25.41 -21.47 -5.19
N GLN A 319 -24.67 -22.07 -4.26
CA GLN A 319 -24.85 -23.48 -3.94
C GLN A 319 -26.11 -23.66 -3.07
N ALA A 320 -26.93 -24.65 -3.43
CA ALA A 320 -27.93 -25.20 -2.51
C ALA A 320 -27.27 -26.23 -1.56
N ALA A 321 -28.04 -26.92 -0.72
CA ALA A 321 -27.50 -27.97 0.15
C ALA A 321 -26.69 -29.02 -0.64
N VAL A 322 -25.39 -29.16 -0.31
CA VAL A 322 -24.46 -30.10 -0.94
C VAL A 322 -23.64 -30.80 0.14
N GLY A 323 -23.60 -32.14 0.09
CA GLY A 323 -22.84 -32.94 1.04
C GLY A 323 -23.38 -32.79 2.47
N ASP A 324 -22.51 -32.38 3.40
CA ASP A 324 -22.86 -32.10 4.80
C ASP A 324 -23.24 -30.63 5.04
N TRP A 325 -23.11 -29.76 4.03
CA TRP A 325 -23.56 -28.37 4.09
C TRP A 325 -25.05 -28.28 3.74
N ASP A 326 -25.80 -27.53 4.54
CA ASP A 326 -27.27 -27.47 4.47
C ASP A 326 -27.80 -26.38 3.55
N GLY A 327 -26.91 -25.66 2.85
CA GLY A 327 -27.28 -24.64 1.87
C GLY A 327 -27.54 -23.26 2.48
N LYS A 328 -27.26 -23.09 3.78
CA LYS A 328 -27.67 -21.92 4.53
C LYS A 328 -26.50 -21.07 5.01
N VAL A 329 -26.82 -19.79 5.17
CA VAL A 329 -25.95 -18.72 5.65
C VAL A 329 -26.62 -18.11 6.88
N THR A 330 -25.85 -17.93 7.96
CA THR A 330 -26.36 -17.31 9.18
C THR A 330 -26.21 -15.80 9.10
N TYR A 331 -27.33 -15.08 9.08
CA TYR A 331 -27.40 -13.62 9.06
C TYR A 331 -27.77 -13.08 10.46
N GLU A 332 -27.11 -12.00 10.88
CA GLU A 332 -27.43 -11.29 12.12
C GLU A 332 -28.50 -10.21 11.86
N PHE A 333 -29.76 -10.50 12.20
CA PHE A 333 -30.87 -9.58 12.02
C PHE A 333 -31.08 -8.70 13.27
N ASP A 334 -30.79 -7.42 13.15
CA ASP A 334 -31.22 -6.41 14.12
C ASP A 334 -32.70 -6.07 13.91
N HIS A 335 -33.53 -6.50 14.85
CA HIS A 335 -34.99 -6.40 14.75
C HIS A 335 -35.57 -5.10 15.35
N ASP A 336 -34.77 -4.35 16.10
CA ASP A 336 -35.23 -3.17 16.84
C ASP A 336 -34.34 -1.93 16.70
N ASN A 337 -33.25 -2.02 15.93
CA ASN A 337 -32.38 -0.92 15.54
C ASN A 337 -31.77 -0.21 16.77
N ASP A 338 -31.43 -1.00 17.79
CA ASP A 338 -30.81 -0.60 19.05
C ASP A 338 -29.53 -1.42 19.27
N GLN A 339 -28.41 -0.74 19.52
CA GLN A 339 -27.12 -1.40 19.75
C GLN A 339 -27.02 -2.15 21.09
N THR A 340 -28.07 -2.10 21.93
CA THR A 340 -28.08 -2.70 23.27
C THR A 340 -28.78 -4.05 23.36
N THR A 341 -29.46 -4.47 22.29
CA THR A 341 -30.12 -5.78 22.14
C THR A 341 -29.27 -6.70 21.27
N ASP A 342 -29.16 -7.97 21.68
CA ASP A 342 -28.44 -8.96 20.89
C ASP A 342 -29.21 -9.22 19.57
N PRO A 343 -28.53 -9.25 18.41
CA PRO A 343 -29.17 -9.54 17.13
C PRO A 343 -29.73 -10.97 17.08
N ILE A 344 -30.74 -11.18 16.24
CA ILE A 344 -31.37 -12.48 16.02
C ILE A 344 -30.61 -13.19 14.90
N LEU A 345 -30.08 -14.38 15.18
CA LEU A 345 -29.48 -15.23 14.14
C LEU A 345 -30.56 -15.87 13.27
N VAL A 346 -30.47 -15.66 11.96
CA VAL A 346 -31.40 -16.16 10.95
C VAL A 346 -30.65 -16.98 9.91
N ASP A 347 -31.04 -18.24 9.71
CA ASP A 347 -30.48 -19.06 8.64
C ASP A 347 -31.26 -18.84 7.33
N ILE A 348 -30.59 -18.31 6.32
CA ILE A 348 -31.14 -17.97 5.00
C ILE A 348 -30.50 -18.88 3.95
N ASP A 349 -31.28 -19.39 3.00
CA ASP A 349 -30.76 -20.20 1.91
C ASP A 349 -29.87 -19.32 1.00
N ALA A 350 -28.64 -19.77 0.67
CA ALA A 350 -27.67 -18.96 -0.09
C ALA A 350 -28.21 -18.48 -1.45
N VAL A 351 -29.06 -19.29 -2.08
CA VAL A 351 -29.75 -18.97 -3.35
C VAL A 351 -30.67 -17.76 -3.27
N ASN A 352 -31.01 -17.27 -2.07
CA ASN A 352 -31.80 -16.07 -1.90
C ASN A 352 -31.02 -14.77 -2.17
N TRP A 353 -29.69 -14.84 -2.26
CA TRP A 353 -28.84 -13.74 -2.72
C TRP A 353 -28.52 -13.79 -4.22
N ASP A 354 -29.00 -14.81 -4.94
CA ASP A 354 -28.80 -14.89 -6.39
C ASP A 354 -29.73 -13.90 -7.10
N PRO A 355 -29.22 -12.81 -7.71
CA PRO A 355 -30.07 -11.83 -8.41
C PRO A 355 -30.72 -12.39 -9.67
N ASN A 356 -30.28 -13.56 -10.17
CA ASN A 356 -30.86 -14.27 -11.30
C ASN A 356 -31.81 -15.39 -10.86
N GLY A 357 -31.98 -15.61 -9.55
CA GLY A 357 -32.81 -16.67 -8.99
C GLY A 357 -34.23 -16.21 -8.68
N ASP A 358 -35.21 -17.11 -8.86
CA ASP A 358 -36.62 -16.89 -8.49
C ASP A 358 -36.82 -16.49 -7.01
N SER A 359 -35.88 -16.86 -6.15
CA SER A 359 -35.90 -16.62 -4.70
C SER A 359 -35.14 -15.37 -4.27
N PHE A 360 -34.67 -14.54 -5.20
CA PHE A 360 -33.93 -13.33 -4.88
C PHE A 360 -34.73 -12.42 -3.94
N ALA A 361 -34.11 -12.06 -2.81
CA ALA A 361 -34.71 -11.22 -1.77
C ALA A 361 -36.06 -11.73 -1.23
N ASP A 362 -36.31 -13.05 -1.31
CA ASP A 362 -37.54 -13.64 -0.76
C ASP A 362 -37.64 -13.38 0.76
N PRO A 363 -38.83 -13.03 1.29
CA PRO A 363 -39.02 -12.79 2.71
C PRO A 363 -38.69 -14.02 3.56
N VAL A 364 -37.80 -13.83 4.54
CA VAL A 364 -37.47 -14.85 5.53
C VAL A 364 -38.14 -14.51 6.85
N THR A 365 -38.95 -15.43 7.39
CA THR A 365 -39.63 -15.27 8.68
C THR A 365 -39.01 -16.15 9.75
N VAL A 366 -38.66 -15.56 10.91
CA VAL A 366 -38.16 -16.27 12.09
C VAL A 366 -39.06 -16.00 13.30
N THR A 367 -39.40 -17.06 14.03
CA THR A 367 -40.18 -16.98 15.27
C THR A 367 -39.24 -16.98 16.47
N VAL A 368 -39.26 -15.92 17.28
CA VAL A 368 -38.47 -15.80 18.52
C VAL A 368 -39.38 -15.72 19.74
N ASP A 369 -39.01 -16.44 20.80
CA ASP A 369 -39.69 -16.37 22.09
C ASP A 369 -39.25 -15.12 22.87
N VAL A 370 -40.03 -14.04 22.79
CA VAL A 370 -39.74 -12.76 23.45
C VAL A 370 -40.17 -12.81 24.92
N ASP A 371 -39.27 -12.50 25.86
CA ASP A 371 -39.60 -12.42 27.29
C ASP A 371 -40.47 -11.19 27.57
N ASN A 372 -41.63 -11.40 28.19
CA ASN A 372 -42.58 -10.34 28.54
C ASN A 372 -42.18 -9.60 29.84
N GLY A 373 -41.07 -9.97 30.49
CA GLY A 373 -40.58 -9.37 31.74
C GLY A 373 -41.32 -9.85 33.00
N ASP A 374 -42.28 -10.76 32.85
CA ASP A 374 -43.02 -11.42 33.94
C ASP A 374 -42.63 -12.90 34.13
N GLY A 375 -41.59 -13.35 33.42
CA GLY A 375 -41.14 -14.74 33.39
C GLY A 375 -41.91 -15.63 32.43
N THR A 376 -42.70 -15.05 31.53
CA THR A 376 -43.34 -15.73 30.39
C THR A 376 -42.74 -15.27 29.07
N THR A 377 -42.72 -16.14 28.06
CA THR A 377 -42.31 -15.80 26.70
C THR A 377 -43.51 -15.80 25.74
N THR A 378 -43.44 -14.95 24.71
CA THR A 378 -44.41 -14.92 23.61
C THR A 378 -43.68 -15.18 22.29
N PRO A 379 -44.07 -16.22 21.53
CA PRO A 379 -43.58 -16.41 20.16
C PRO A 379 -43.97 -15.21 19.30
N THR A 380 -42.98 -14.53 18.74
CA THR A 380 -43.15 -13.36 17.88
C THR A 380 -42.44 -13.63 16.56
N ASP A 381 -43.15 -13.42 15.45
CA ASP A 381 -42.60 -13.60 14.12
C ASP A 381 -41.96 -12.29 13.64
N PHE A 382 -40.71 -12.36 13.24
CA PHE A 382 -39.97 -11.30 12.55
C PHE A 382 -39.78 -11.69 11.09
N THR A 383 -39.88 -10.75 10.17
CA THR A 383 -39.65 -11.00 8.74
C THR A 383 -38.63 -10.02 8.21
N THR A 384 -37.63 -10.52 7.50
CA THR A 384 -36.57 -9.71 6.86
C THR A 384 -36.47 -10.03 5.37
N GLN A 385 -36.13 -9.01 4.59
CA GLN A 385 -35.80 -9.05 3.15
C GLN A 385 -34.54 -8.23 2.84
N ASP A 386 -34.12 -7.37 3.77
CA ASP A 386 -32.98 -6.46 3.58
C ASP A 386 -31.62 -7.15 3.70
N TYR A 387 -31.59 -8.46 4.00
CA TYR A 387 -30.34 -9.23 4.09
C TYR A 387 -29.53 -9.21 2.80
N VAL A 388 -30.14 -8.96 1.63
CA VAL A 388 -29.41 -8.83 0.37
C VAL A 388 -28.50 -7.58 0.33
N LYS A 389 -28.76 -6.59 1.19
CA LYS A 389 -27.91 -5.40 1.37
C LYS A 389 -26.69 -5.66 2.25
N ASP A 390 -26.72 -6.74 3.03
CA ASP A 390 -25.57 -7.16 3.82
C ASP A 390 -25.07 -8.50 3.30
N VAL A 391 -23.98 -8.37 2.57
CA VAL A 391 -23.36 -9.45 1.85
C VAL A 391 -22.32 -10.19 2.71
N SER A 392 -21.93 -9.59 3.85
CA SER A 392 -20.92 -10.11 4.78
C SER A 392 -21.17 -11.55 5.24
N PRO A 393 -22.39 -11.98 5.57
CA PRO A 393 -22.66 -13.35 6.00
C PRO A 393 -22.26 -14.39 4.95
N LEU A 394 -22.50 -14.10 3.67
CA LEU A 394 -22.07 -14.98 2.59
C LEU A 394 -20.55 -14.98 2.45
N VAL A 395 -19.88 -13.85 2.71
CA VAL A 395 -18.39 -13.77 2.72
C VAL A 395 -17.79 -14.67 3.79
N GLU A 396 -18.44 -14.75 4.95
CA GLU A 396 -17.98 -15.60 6.05
C GLU A 396 -18.09 -17.10 5.74
N THR A 397 -18.97 -17.49 4.82
CA THR A 397 -19.07 -18.91 4.39
C THR A 397 -17.97 -19.34 3.46
N LEU A 398 -17.20 -18.39 2.94
CA LEU A 398 -16.16 -18.68 1.97
C LEU A 398 -14.94 -19.15 2.75
N GLY A 399 -14.40 -20.30 2.39
CA GLY A 399 -13.19 -20.87 2.98
C GLY A 399 -11.92 -20.09 2.63
N GLU A 400 -11.97 -18.75 2.63
CA GLU A 400 -10.83 -17.89 2.34
C GLU A 400 -9.68 -18.17 3.31
N GLY A 401 -8.63 -18.81 2.80
CA GLY A 401 -7.48 -19.21 3.62
C GLY A 401 -7.64 -20.55 4.33
N ASP A 402 -8.60 -21.39 3.94
CA ASP A 402 -8.66 -22.80 4.33
C ASP A 402 -7.87 -23.67 3.34
N PRO A 403 -6.59 -24.02 3.65
CA PRO A 403 -5.78 -24.85 2.74
C PRO A 403 -6.30 -26.28 2.62
N GLU A 404 -7.22 -26.71 3.49
CA GLU A 404 -7.80 -28.06 3.48
C GLU A 404 -9.14 -28.13 2.73
N ASP A 405 -9.70 -26.98 2.30
CA ASP A 405 -11.00 -26.88 1.61
C ASP A 405 -12.11 -27.63 2.39
N ALA A 406 -12.09 -27.47 3.71
CA ALA A 406 -12.95 -28.21 4.64
C ALA A 406 -14.32 -27.55 4.85
N VAL A 407 -14.45 -26.27 4.45
CA VAL A 407 -15.71 -25.51 4.44
C VAL A 407 -16.27 -25.49 3.02
N VAL A 408 -17.56 -25.80 2.86
CA VAL A 408 -18.23 -25.69 1.56
C VAL A 408 -18.57 -24.22 1.31
N ASP A 409 -17.98 -23.65 0.26
CA ASP A 409 -18.27 -22.29 -0.18
C ASP A 409 -19.74 -22.14 -0.61
N ALA A 410 -20.46 -21.14 -0.07
CA ALA A 410 -21.84 -20.90 -0.52
C ALA A 410 -21.93 -20.42 -1.99
N VAL A 411 -20.82 -19.93 -2.55
CA VAL A 411 -20.73 -19.43 -3.93
C VAL A 411 -19.49 -20.02 -4.60
N ILE A 412 -19.68 -20.60 -5.79
CA ILE A 412 -18.61 -21.08 -6.68
C ILE A 412 -18.58 -20.25 -7.97
N LEU A 413 -17.44 -20.26 -8.65
CA LEU A 413 -17.22 -19.55 -9.91
C LEU A 413 -17.01 -20.56 -11.04
N GLU A 414 -17.83 -20.45 -12.09
CA GLU A 414 -17.74 -21.29 -13.28
C GLU A 414 -17.30 -20.46 -14.51
N PRO A 415 -16.13 -20.75 -15.12
CA PRO A 415 -15.67 -20.04 -16.30
C PRO A 415 -16.62 -20.21 -17.50
N LYS A 416 -16.94 -19.10 -18.16
CA LYS A 416 -17.80 -19.04 -19.35
C LYS A 416 -17.32 -17.99 -20.35
N GLU A 417 -17.73 -18.13 -21.60
CA GLU A 417 -17.65 -17.05 -22.59
C GLU A 417 -18.60 -15.92 -22.17
N ALA A 418 -18.16 -14.66 -22.22
CA ALA A 418 -18.97 -13.50 -21.86
C ALA A 418 -20.27 -13.42 -22.67
N SER A 419 -20.19 -13.75 -23.96
CA SER A 419 -21.35 -13.79 -24.87
C SER A 419 -22.40 -14.84 -24.51
N ALA A 420 -22.07 -15.83 -23.67
CA ALA A 420 -23.01 -16.85 -23.20
C ALA A 420 -23.66 -16.49 -21.86
N LEU A 421 -22.98 -15.68 -21.04
CA LEU A 421 -23.50 -15.23 -19.74
C LEU A 421 -24.40 -14.00 -19.89
N TYR A 422 -23.96 -13.00 -20.66
CA TYR A 422 -24.67 -11.73 -20.77
C TYR A 422 -25.53 -11.70 -22.04
N VAL A 423 -26.63 -12.44 -22.02
CA VAL A 423 -27.63 -12.45 -23.09
C VAL A 423 -28.97 -11.96 -22.55
N ALA A 424 -29.81 -11.38 -23.41
CA ALA A 424 -31.14 -10.86 -23.05
C ALA A 424 -32.16 -11.95 -22.61
N ASP A 425 -31.75 -13.22 -22.58
CA ASP A 425 -32.58 -14.39 -22.26
C ASP A 425 -31.68 -15.40 -21.54
N TYR A 426 -31.15 -14.99 -20.39
CA TYR A 426 -30.14 -15.74 -19.63
C TYR A 426 -30.70 -17.07 -19.08
N ASP A 427 -32.03 -17.18 -18.94
CA ASP A 427 -32.68 -18.42 -18.54
C ASP A 427 -33.00 -19.33 -19.74
N THR A 428 -32.32 -20.47 -19.81
CA THR A 428 -32.55 -21.52 -20.82
C THR A 428 -33.87 -22.28 -20.67
N THR A 429 -34.80 -21.86 -19.79
CA THR A 429 -36.08 -22.55 -19.53
C THR A 429 -37.31 -22.01 -20.27
N ASP A 430 -37.27 -21.90 -21.61
CA ASP A 430 -38.46 -21.78 -22.49
C ASP A 430 -39.48 -20.63 -22.22
N ASP A 431 -39.29 -19.77 -21.20
CA ASP A 431 -40.13 -18.60 -20.89
C ASP A 431 -39.29 -17.32 -21.02
N VAL A 432 -39.30 -16.82 -22.25
CA VAL A 432 -38.52 -15.70 -22.79
C VAL A 432 -38.85 -14.38 -22.09
N THR A 433 -37.94 -13.80 -21.29
CA THR A 433 -37.74 -12.33 -21.16
C THR A 433 -36.65 -11.83 -20.17
N GLU A 434 -35.95 -12.66 -19.40
CA GLU A 434 -35.13 -12.14 -18.30
C GLU A 434 -33.64 -12.06 -18.68
N GLY A 435 -33.08 -10.84 -18.61
CA GLY A 435 -31.66 -10.55 -18.83
C GLY A 435 -30.79 -11.09 -17.69
N PHE A 436 -29.48 -10.89 -17.79
CA PHE A 436 -28.55 -11.24 -16.72
C PHE A 436 -28.46 -10.10 -15.70
N TYR A 437 -28.50 -10.42 -14.41
CA TYR A 437 -28.42 -9.47 -13.31
C TYR A 437 -27.15 -9.67 -12.46
N VAL A 438 -26.60 -8.56 -11.97
CA VAL A 438 -25.49 -8.52 -11.02
C VAL A 438 -25.95 -7.85 -9.74
N LEU A 439 -25.54 -8.39 -8.59
CA LEU A 439 -25.79 -7.78 -7.29
C LEU A 439 -24.79 -6.66 -7.05
N ILE A 440 -25.26 -5.42 -7.07
CA ILE A 440 -24.47 -4.20 -6.81
C ILE A 440 -25.17 -3.44 -5.69
N ASP A 441 -24.47 -3.18 -4.58
CA ASP A 441 -25.00 -2.44 -3.42
C ASP A 441 -26.34 -2.99 -2.88
N GLY A 442 -26.53 -4.31 -2.96
CA GLY A 442 -27.75 -5.01 -2.54
C GLY A 442 -28.91 -4.93 -3.55
N GLU A 443 -28.69 -4.37 -4.72
CA GLU A 443 -29.67 -4.26 -5.81
C GLU A 443 -29.32 -5.18 -6.99
N ALA A 444 -30.34 -5.78 -7.60
CA ALA A 444 -30.17 -6.54 -8.84
C ALA A 444 -30.11 -5.57 -10.02
N VAL A 445 -28.91 -5.36 -10.55
CA VAL A 445 -28.62 -4.49 -11.69
C VAL A 445 -28.61 -5.31 -12.97
N GLU A 446 -29.48 -4.97 -13.92
CA GLU A 446 -29.55 -5.61 -15.24
C GLU A 446 -28.32 -5.24 -16.07
N ILE A 447 -27.65 -6.26 -16.61
CA ILE A 447 -26.51 -6.11 -17.50
C ILE A 447 -26.97 -6.30 -18.95
N ALA A 448 -26.58 -5.36 -19.80
CA ALA A 448 -26.89 -5.39 -21.22
C ALA A 448 -26.24 -6.61 -21.90
N PRO A 449 -26.77 -7.07 -23.05
CA PRO A 449 -26.12 -8.10 -23.83
C PRO A 449 -24.67 -7.73 -24.17
N PHE A 450 -23.77 -8.71 -24.14
CA PHE A 450 -22.33 -8.48 -24.38
C PHE A 450 -22.05 -7.68 -25.68
N GLY A 451 -22.82 -7.94 -26.74
CA GLY A 451 -22.68 -7.26 -28.03
C GLY A 451 -23.11 -5.79 -28.08
N ASP A 452 -23.66 -5.25 -26.98
CA ASP A 452 -24.13 -3.87 -26.89
C ASP A 452 -23.23 -2.98 -26.01
N TRP A 453 -22.25 -3.56 -25.30
CA TRP A 453 -21.38 -2.83 -24.35
C TRP A 453 -20.55 -1.74 -25.06
N ASP A 454 -20.01 -2.06 -26.24
CA ASP A 454 -19.21 -1.14 -27.06
C ASP A 454 -19.99 0.10 -27.55
N THR A 455 -21.32 0.01 -27.60
CA THR A 455 -22.21 1.09 -28.03
C THR A 455 -22.98 1.73 -26.88
N THR A 456 -22.70 1.32 -25.64
CA THR A 456 -23.35 1.85 -24.43
C THR A 456 -22.31 2.40 -23.45
N PRO A 457 -21.50 3.40 -23.85
CA PRO A 457 -20.52 4.02 -22.96
C PRO A 457 -21.20 4.83 -21.85
N VAL A 458 -20.41 5.23 -20.85
CA VAL A 458 -20.83 6.20 -19.84
C VAL A 458 -21.18 7.53 -20.51
N THR A 459 -22.31 8.12 -20.12
CA THR A 459 -22.80 9.37 -20.73
C THR A 459 -23.26 10.37 -19.69
N VAL A 460 -23.44 11.61 -20.12
CA VAL A 460 -24.08 12.67 -19.35
C VAL A 460 -25.28 13.17 -20.14
N ILE A 461 -26.42 13.29 -19.47
CA ILE A 461 -27.66 13.82 -20.05
C ILE A 461 -28.01 15.18 -19.45
N ASP A 462 -28.72 16.00 -20.21
CA ASP A 462 -29.32 17.23 -19.74
C ASP A 462 -30.79 16.99 -19.35
N SER A 463 -31.04 16.87 -18.05
CA SER A 463 -32.37 16.60 -17.48
C SER A 463 -33.38 17.73 -17.75
N THR A 464 -32.88 18.93 -18.08
CA THR A 464 -33.72 20.08 -18.41
C THR A 464 -34.12 20.12 -19.90
N ASN A 465 -33.48 19.29 -20.73
CA ASN A 465 -33.69 19.22 -22.17
C ASN A 465 -34.19 17.84 -22.62
N SER A 466 -35.15 17.28 -21.88
CA SER A 466 -35.75 15.96 -22.20
C SER A 466 -34.71 14.84 -22.27
N ASP A 467 -33.76 14.85 -21.33
CA ASP A 467 -32.69 13.85 -21.20
C ASP A 467 -31.85 13.73 -22.48
N ALA A 468 -31.63 14.86 -23.16
CA ALA A 468 -30.78 14.91 -24.33
C ALA A 468 -29.33 14.58 -23.95
N LEU A 469 -28.66 13.80 -24.80
CA LEU A 469 -27.24 13.51 -24.66
C LEU A 469 -26.44 14.82 -24.64
N PHE A 470 -25.70 15.04 -23.55
CA PHE A 470 -24.82 16.17 -23.36
C PHE A 470 -23.37 15.81 -23.69
N ALA A 471 -22.88 14.68 -23.17
CA ALA A 471 -21.51 14.21 -23.41
C ALA A 471 -21.40 12.68 -23.31
N THR A 472 -20.36 12.13 -23.91
CA THR A 472 -20.01 10.70 -23.88
C THR A 472 -18.58 10.53 -23.36
N TRP A 473 -18.35 9.59 -22.47
CA TRP A 473 -17.02 9.25 -21.99
C TRP A 473 -16.22 8.53 -23.08
N ASN A 474 -14.97 8.95 -23.26
CA ASN A 474 -14.00 8.29 -24.11
C ASN A 474 -12.76 7.92 -23.27
N PRO A 475 -12.53 6.62 -23.00
CA PRO A 475 -11.40 6.15 -22.20
C PRO A 475 -10.06 6.19 -22.94
N ASP A 476 -10.06 6.38 -24.27
CA ASP A 476 -8.85 6.54 -25.09
C ASP A 476 -8.71 8.03 -25.50
N PRO A 477 -8.20 8.90 -24.61
CA PRO A 477 -8.18 10.33 -24.88
C PRO A 477 -7.23 10.66 -26.03
N ASP A 478 -7.50 11.80 -26.68
CA ASP A 478 -6.64 12.38 -27.70
C ASP A 478 -5.18 12.43 -27.20
N PRO A 479 -4.18 11.89 -27.93
CA PRO A 479 -2.78 11.88 -27.51
C PRO A 479 -2.16 13.27 -27.33
N THR A 480 -2.91 14.34 -27.59
CA THR A 480 -2.52 15.73 -27.33
C THR A 480 -2.83 16.20 -25.90
N VAL A 481 -3.56 15.42 -25.11
CA VAL A 481 -3.82 15.66 -23.68
C VAL A 481 -2.93 14.70 -22.87
N GLU A 482 -1.78 15.18 -22.39
CA GLU A 482 -0.86 14.37 -21.58
C GLU A 482 -1.42 14.16 -20.15
N GLY A 483 -1.56 12.90 -19.73
CA GLY A 483 -1.70 12.51 -18.33
C GLY A 483 -3.13 12.31 -17.79
N GLU A 484 -4.13 12.18 -18.66
CA GLU A 484 -5.53 11.94 -18.24
C GLU A 484 -5.98 10.51 -18.58
N GLU A 485 -6.83 9.92 -17.73
CA GLU A 485 -7.38 8.55 -17.84
C GLU A 485 -8.60 8.46 -18.80
N GLY A 486 -8.91 9.55 -19.51
CA GLY A 486 -10.03 9.67 -20.45
C GLY A 486 -10.62 11.08 -20.47
N ILE A 487 -11.51 11.35 -21.44
CA ILE A 487 -12.18 12.65 -21.59
C ILE A 487 -13.67 12.46 -21.90
N TYR A 488 -14.48 13.46 -21.55
CA TYR A 488 -15.85 13.56 -22.03
C TYR A 488 -15.92 14.34 -23.34
N GLU A 489 -16.39 13.69 -24.40
CA GLU A 489 -16.69 14.32 -25.68
C GLU A 489 -18.11 14.90 -25.66
N VAL A 490 -18.22 16.22 -25.86
CA VAL A 490 -19.50 16.92 -25.81
C VAL A 490 -20.28 16.72 -27.12
N ASP A 491 -21.58 16.49 -27.01
CA ASP A 491 -22.46 16.42 -28.17
C ASP A 491 -22.43 17.75 -28.96
N GLY A 492 -22.32 17.64 -30.27
CA GLY A 492 -22.17 18.79 -31.16
C GLY A 492 -23.32 19.81 -31.11
N ALA A 493 -24.48 19.45 -30.57
CA ALA A 493 -25.59 20.38 -30.34
C ALA A 493 -25.30 21.38 -29.20
N TYR A 494 -24.44 21.01 -28.25
CA TYR A 494 -24.08 21.81 -27.08
C TYR A 494 -22.79 22.62 -27.27
N VAL A 495 -21.85 22.16 -28.10
CA VAL A 495 -20.55 22.83 -28.32
C VAL A 495 -20.72 24.31 -28.72
N GLY A 496 -20.07 25.20 -27.96
CA GLY A 496 -20.10 26.64 -28.16
C GLY A 496 -21.40 27.34 -27.77
N THR A 497 -22.39 26.60 -27.24
CA THR A 497 -23.59 27.18 -26.65
C THR A 497 -23.33 27.67 -25.23
N THR A 498 -24.21 28.51 -24.70
CA THR A 498 -24.19 28.92 -23.30
C THR A 498 -25.29 28.18 -22.56
N VAL A 499 -24.91 27.35 -21.59
CA VAL A 499 -25.82 26.60 -20.73
C VAL A 499 -25.70 27.14 -19.31
N THR A 500 -26.80 27.13 -18.56
CA THR A 500 -26.77 27.46 -17.12
C THR A 500 -26.59 26.19 -16.31
N ILE A 501 -25.42 26.04 -15.68
CA ILE A 501 -25.06 24.90 -14.84
C ILE A 501 -24.85 25.44 -13.43
N ASN A 502 -25.50 24.88 -12.41
CA ASN A 502 -25.35 25.32 -11.02
C ASN A 502 -25.56 26.84 -10.80
N ALA A 503 -26.47 27.44 -11.57
CA ALA A 503 -26.76 28.88 -11.62
C ALA A 503 -25.64 29.78 -12.19
N GLU A 504 -24.65 29.21 -12.87
CA GLU A 504 -23.60 29.91 -13.61
C GLU A 504 -23.74 29.67 -15.13
N GLU A 505 -23.51 30.71 -15.95
CA GLU A 505 -23.51 30.59 -17.40
C GLU A 505 -22.15 30.11 -17.89
N VAL A 506 -22.10 28.89 -18.44
CA VAL A 506 -20.89 28.26 -18.96
C VAL A 506 -20.97 28.18 -20.49
N VAL A 507 -19.90 28.55 -21.19
CA VAL A 507 -19.75 28.28 -22.62
C VAL A 507 -19.19 26.88 -22.78
N VAL A 508 -19.94 26.00 -23.44
CA VAL A 508 -19.60 24.58 -23.49
C VAL A 508 -18.43 24.34 -24.47
N PRO A 509 -17.32 23.73 -24.02
CA PRO A 509 -16.19 23.33 -24.87
C PRO A 509 -16.54 22.12 -25.76
N GLU A 510 -15.57 21.66 -26.57
CA GLU A 510 -15.69 20.40 -27.33
C GLU A 510 -15.50 19.17 -26.44
N THR A 511 -14.69 19.31 -25.38
CA THR A 511 -14.36 18.24 -24.45
C THR A 511 -14.31 18.78 -23.03
N PHE A 512 -14.58 17.92 -22.05
CA PHE A 512 -14.31 18.16 -20.64
C PHE A 512 -13.40 17.08 -20.11
N THR A 513 -12.53 17.43 -19.17
CA THR A 513 -11.83 16.42 -18.36
C THR A 513 -12.82 15.74 -17.40
N LEU A 514 -12.41 14.61 -16.81
CA LEU A 514 -13.20 13.91 -15.79
C LEU A 514 -13.56 14.82 -14.61
N ASP A 515 -12.57 15.49 -14.03
CA ASP A 515 -12.76 16.44 -12.91
C ASP A 515 -13.69 17.59 -13.28
N GLU A 516 -13.55 18.15 -14.48
CA GLU A 516 -14.41 19.22 -14.96
C GLU A 516 -15.86 18.74 -15.09
N MET A 517 -16.07 17.52 -15.60
CA MET A 517 -17.41 16.95 -15.74
C MET A 517 -18.06 16.64 -14.39
N ILE A 518 -17.30 16.04 -13.46
CA ILE A 518 -17.77 15.76 -12.10
C ILE A 518 -18.19 17.05 -11.39
N ALA A 519 -17.44 18.14 -11.58
CA ALA A 519 -17.76 19.43 -10.97
C ALA A 519 -19.07 20.07 -11.47
N ILE A 520 -19.54 19.69 -12.67
CA ILE A 520 -20.72 20.29 -13.31
C ILE A 520 -21.94 19.36 -13.41
N SER A 521 -21.79 18.08 -13.07
CA SER A 521 -22.84 17.06 -13.17
C SER A 521 -23.12 16.40 -11.82
N GLY A 522 -24.32 15.85 -11.67
CA GLY A 522 -24.70 15.03 -10.53
C GLY A 522 -24.68 13.53 -10.85
N PRO A 523 -24.67 12.68 -9.82
CA PRO A 523 -24.83 11.23 -9.98
C PRO A 523 -26.20 10.85 -10.59
N PRO A 524 -26.39 9.60 -11.06
CA PRO A 524 -27.61 9.12 -11.70
C PRO A 524 -28.90 9.36 -10.93
N ASP A 525 -28.84 9.34 -9.60
CA ASP A 525 -29.97 9.55 -8.67
C ASP A 525 -30.20 11.03 -8.30
N SER A 526 -29.46 11.96 -8.91
CA SER A 526 -29.55 13.38 -8.56
C SER A 526 -30.84 14.03 -9.03
N ASP A 527 -31.70 14.39 -8.06
CA ASP A 527 -32.93 15.17 -8.30
C ASP A 527 -32.69 16.68 -8.51
N THR A 528 -31.46 17.16 -8.29
CA THR A 528 -31.15 18.60 -8.27
C THR A 528 -30.18 19.05 -9.36
N ALA A 529 -29.43 18.12 -9.96
CA ALA A 529 -28.48 18.44 -11.00
C ALA A 529 -29.17 18.62 -12.36
N THR A 530 -28.70 19.59 -13.13
CA THR A 530 -29.18 19.81 -14.51
C THR A 530 -28.52 18.87 -15.49
N LEU A 531 -27.26 18.54 -15.26
CA LEU A 531 -26.52 17.52 -15.97
C LEU A 531 -26.44 16.29 -15.06
N ILE A 532 -26.87 15.15 -15.56
CA ILE A 532 -26.95 13.90 -14.80
C ILE A 532 -26.07 12.88 -15.50
N ARG A 533 -25.12 12.29 -14.78
CA ARG A 533 -24.29 11.19 -15.28
C ARG A 533 -25.15 9.93 -15.38
N GLN A 534 -24.88 9.10 -16.37
CA GLN A 534 -25.62 7.87 -16.64
C GLN A 534 -24.66 6.69 -16.62
N PRO A 535 -25.10 5.54 -16.07
CA PRO A 535 -24.33 4.31 -16.10
C PRO A 535 -23.93 3.91 -17.53
N GLY A 536 -22.84 3.15 -17.64
CA GLY A 536 -22.38 2.63 -18.92
C GLY A 536 -21.24 1.65 -18.80
N TYR A 537 -20.70 1.24 -19.94
CA TYR A 537 -19.60 0.27 -20.01
C TYR A 537 -18.31 0.97 -20.43
N VAL A 538 -17.20 0.54 -19.82
CA VAL A 538 -15.87 1.05 -20.09
C VAL A 538 -14.93 -0.13 -20.32
N GLN A 539 -14.05 -0.01 -21.31
CA GLN A 539 -12.99 -0.97 -21.55
C GLN A 539 -11.67 -0.39 -21.03
N GLY A 540 -10.85 -1.19 -20.35
CA GLY A 540 -9.59 -0.72 -19.78
C GLY A 540 -8.69 -1.85 -19.28
N PRO A 541 -7.43 -1.55 -18.89
CA PRO A 541 -6.54 -2.54 -18.31
C PRO A 541 -7.06 -3.02 -16.94
N ILE A 542 -6.92 -4.31 -16.66
CA ILE A 542 -7.20 -4.90 -15.33
C ILE A 542 -6.04 -4.55 -14.39
N GLU A 543 -6.01 -3.32 -13.89
CA GLU A 543 -4.85 -2.80 -13.14
C GLU A 543 -4.53 -3.59 -11.87
N ASP A 544 -5.54 -4.21 -11.26
CA ASP A 544 -5.37 -5.05 -10.07
C ASP A 544 -4.42 -6.24 -10.30
N LEU A 545 -4.29 -6.73 -11.54
CA LEU A 545 -3.29 -7.75 -11.89
C LEU A 545 -1.86 -7.25 -11.77
N ALA A 546 -1.66 -5.93 -11.84
CA ALA A 546 -0.36 -5.29 -11.68
C ALA A 546 -0.16 -4.73 -10.26
N ASN A 547 -1.04 -5.04 -9.31
CA ASN A 547 -1.02 -4.47 -7.96
C ASN A 547 -0.93 -5.55 -6.88
N VAL A 548 -0.28 -5.24 -5.75
CA VAL A 548 -0.23 -6.08 -4.54
C VAL A 548 -0.40 -5.20 -3.31
N ASN A 549 -1.38 -5.48 -2.47
CA ASN A 549 -1.51 -4.84 -1.16
C ASN A 549 -0.39 -5.31 -0.23
N ILE A 550 0.31 -4.36 0.39
CA ILE A 550 1.35 -4.57 1.39
C ILE A 550 0.75 -4.39 2.78
N ASN A 551 1.04 -5.33 3.68
CA ASN A 551 0.70 -5.22 5.10
C ASN A 551 1.82 -5.83 5.94
N THR A 552 2.76 -4.98 6.36
CA THR A 552 3.91 -5.39 7.17
C THR A 552 4.04 -4.54 8.43
N SER A 553 5.08 -4.75 9.23
CA SER A 553 5.37 -3.95 10.41
C SER A 553 6.84 -3.55 10.48
N VAL A 554 7.14 -2.46 11.17
CA VAL A 554 8.52 -2.06 11.48
C VAL A 554 8.61 -1.80 12.96
N ALA A 555 9.53 -2.50 13.63
CA ALA A 555 9.92 -2.23 14.99
C ALA A 555 11.13 -1.30 15.00
N VAL A 556 11.06 -0.26 15.83
CA VAL A 556 12.10 0.74 15.94
C VAL A 556 12.56 0.87 17.38
N SER A 557 13.85 0.61 17.58
CA SER A 557 14.54 0.79 18.83
C SER A 557 16.05 0.98 18.63
N GLY A 558 16.82 1.09 19.71
CA GLY A 558 18.28 0.98 19.66
C GLY A 558 19.04 2.15 19.00
N THR A 559 18.40 3.31 18.78
CA THR A 559 18.92 4.43 17.96
C THR A 559 20.33 4.90 18.32
N SER A 560 20.76 4.71 19.56
CA SER A 560 22.11 5.06 20.03
C SER A 560 23.28 4.52 19.19
N THR A 561 23.04 3.50 18.36
CA THR A 561 24.05 2.87 17.50
C THR A 561 23.95 3.27 16.03
N TRP A 562 22.90 4.01 15.64
CA TRP A 562 22.64 4.28 14.23
C TRP A 562 23.62 5.30 13.66
N PRO A 563 24.14 5.06 12.43
CA PRO A 563 25.11 5.95 11.80
C PRO A 563 24.51 7.29 11.36
N THR A 564 23.19 7.39 11.29
CA THR A 564 22.42 8.55 10.82
C THR A 564 22.05 9.52 11.94
N CYS A 565 22.21 9.13 13.20
CA CYS A 565 21.87 9.99 14.33
C CYS A 565 22.76 11.23 14.36
N THR A 566 22.14 12.39 14.33
CA THR A 566 22.76 13.69 14.56
C THR A 566 22.11 14.34 15.78
N GLY A 567 22.93 14.93 16.64
CA GLY A 567 22.43 15.58 17.85
C GLY A 567 23.10 16.92 18.08
N ASP A 568 22.31 17.88 18.54
CA ASP A 568 22.80 19.20 18.98
C ASP A 568 23.15 19.23 20.47
N GLY A 569 23.02 18.09 21.15
CA GLY A 569 23.24 17.91 22.59
C GLY A 569 21.98 18.06 23.44
N THR A 570 20.84 18.39 22.83
CA THR A 570 19.51 18.44 23.48
C THR A 570 18.52 17.48 22.84
N GLU A 571 18.53 17.35 21.52
CA GLU A 571 17.72 16.40 20.77
C GLU A 571 18.64 15.56 19.87
N THR A 572 18.23 14.32 19.61
CA THR A 572 18.91 13.42 18.66
C THR A 572 17.90 13.04 17.59
N SER A 573 18.13 13.51 16.37
CA SER A 573 17.36 13.14 15.19
C SER A 573 18.15 12.10 14.41
N CYS A 574 17.51 10.98 14.13
CA CYS A 574 18.06 9.86 13.40
C CYS A 574 17.19 9.57 12.18
N THR A 575 17.72 8.82 11.23
CA THR A 575 16.92 8.33 10.11
C THR A 575 17.16 6.85 9.88
N PHE A 576 16.15 6.14 9.40
CA PHE A 576 16.31 4.81 8.83
C PHE A 576 15.60 4.74 7.49
N THR A 577 15.91 3.71 6.73
CA THR A 577 15.39 3.46 5.40
C THR A 577 14.62 2.14 5.41
N LEU A 578 13.39 2.17 4.90
CA LEU A 578 12.66 0.99 4.44
C LEU A 578 12.87 0.88 2.92
N ARG A 579 13.62 -0.12 2.50
CA ARG A 579 13.86 -0.43 1.09
C ARG A 579 12.83 -1.45 0.60
N VAL A 580 12.17 -1.15 -0.50
CA VAL A 580 11.24 -2.05 -1.19
C VAL A 580 11.84 -2.42 -2.54
N THR A 581 11.76 -3.68 -2.96
CA THR A 581 12.28 -4.12 -4.27
C THR A 581 11.35 -5.17 -4.88
N GLY A 582 10.92 -4.94 -6.12
CA GLY A 582 10.29 -5.97 -6.96
C GLY A 582 11.37 -6.86 -7.57
N LEU A 583 11.24 -8.17 -7.42
CA LEU A 583 12.30 -9.13 -7.73
C LEU A 583 11.97 -10.02 -8.92
N ASN A 584 12.97 -10.23 -9.77
CA ASN A 584 12.99 -11.33 -10.75
C ASN A 584 14.44 -11.80 -10.96
N ASP A 585 14.73 -13.05 -10.58
CA ASP A 585 16.08 -13.64 -10.64
C ASP A 585 16.63 -13.80 -12.07
N ALA A 586 15.78 -13.68 -13.09
CA ALA A 586 16.21 -13.72 -14.48
C ALA A 586 16.76 -12.38 -14.99
N VAL A 587 16.62 -11.30 -14.20
CA VAL A 587 17.14 -9.96 -14.52
C VAL A 587 18.28 -9.63 -13.56
N GLU A 588 19.34 -9.00 -14.06
CA GLU A 588 20.42 -8.53 -13.18
C GLU A 588 19.97 -7.32 -12.35
N VAL A 589 20.58 -7.09 -11.20
CA VAL A 589 20.31 -5.89 -10.40
C VAL A 589 20.76 -4.65 -11.19
N PRO A 590 19.88 -3.64 -11.39
CA PRO A 590 20.22 -2.45 -12.13
C PRO A 590 21.36 -1.69 -11.45
N THR A 591 22.24 -1.08 -12.26
CA THR A 591 23.30 -0.24 -11.73
C THR A 591 22.72 1.09 -11.27
N ILE A 592 22.85 1.39 -9.98
CA ILE A 592 22.41 2.68 -9.43
C ILE A 592 23.39 3.78 -9.87
N PRO A 593 22.93 4.85 -10.53
CA PRO A 593 23.78 5.95 -10.93
C PRO A 593 24.54 6.53 -9.73
N VAL A 594 25.84 6.78 -9.91
CA VAL A 594 26.63 7.48 -8.91
C VAL A 594 26.47 8.98 -9.12
N THR A 595 26.14 9.71 -8.05
CA THR A 595 26.12 11.17 -8.09
C THR A 595 27.50 11.66 -8.56
N PRO A 596 27.59 12.45 -9.65
CA PRO A 596 28.88 12.95 -10.11
C PRO A 596 29.51 13.82 -9.03
N VAL A 597 30.62 13.37 -8.45
CA VAL A 597 31.43 14.23 -7.58
C VAL A 597 32.00 15.34 -8.46
N GLU A 598 31.69 16.60 -8.15
CA GLU A 598 32.24 17.76 -8.85
C GLU A 598 33.78 17.60 -8.93
N PRO A 599 34.38 17.62 -10.13
CA PRO A 599 35.81 17.36 -10.25
C PRO A 599 36.55 18.41 -9.44
N THR A 600 37.38 17.94 -8.50
CA THR A 600 38.30 18.82 -7.79
C THR A 600 39.08 19.61 -8.83
N PRO A 601 39.12 20.95 -8.80
CA PRO A 601 39.78 21.73 -9.83
C PRO A 601 41.21 21.23 -9.99
N GLU A 602 41.57 20.83 -11.22
CA GLU A 602 42.94 20.47 -11.56
C GLU A 602 43.88 21.59 -11.08
N PRO A 603 45.00 21.27 -10.41
CA PRO A 603 46.00 22.29 -10.12
C PRO A 603 46.47 22.90 -11.44
N GLU A 604 46.37 24.23 -11.55
CA GLU A 604 46.86 24.97 -12.72
C GLU A 604 48.29 24.52 -13.08
N PRO A 605 48.61 24.33 -14.37
CA PRO A 605 49.96 23.96 -14.77
C PRO A 605 50.95 25.05 -14.37
N GLU A 606 51.97 24.68 -13.59
CA GLU A 606 53.06 25.57 -13.20
C GLU A 606 53.77 26.15 -14.44
N GLU A 607 53.82 27.48 -14.54
CA GLU A 607 54.64 28.18 -15.53
C GLU A 607 56.14 27.89 -15.33
N PRO A 608 56.94 27.81 -16.40
CA PRO A 608 58.35 27.46 -16.30
C PRO A 608 59.17 28.58 -15.66
N ALA A 609 60.06 28.16 -14.74
CA ALA A 609 60.94 28.98 -13.93
C ALA A 609 61.75 30.04 -14.71
N ALA A 610 61.75 31.27 -14.17
CA ALA A 610 62.76 32.30 -14.45
C ALA A 610 63.70 32.47 -13.25
N SER A 611 64.98 32.65 -13.54
CA SER A 611 66.12 32.61 -12.63
C SER A 611 66.27 33.81 -11.68
N SER A 612 66.61 33.49 -10.42
CA SER A 612 67.53 34.16 -9.47
C SER A 612 67.45 35.67 -9.22
N SER A 613 67.16 36.05 -7.96
CA SER A 613 68.04 36.93 -7.18
C SER A 613 67.85 36.73 -5.66
N ASP A 614 68.94 36.95 -4.92
CA ASP A 614 69.18 36.66 -3.51
C ASP A 614 68.24 37.37 -2.52
N GLY A 615 67.89 36.68 -1.42
CA GLY A 615 67.16 37.28 -0.30
C GLY A 615 66.99 36.34 0.89
N ASP A 616 67.90 36.47 1.84
CA ASP A 616 67.97 35.89 3.19
C ASP A 616 66.64 35.98 3.98
N GLY A 617 66.20 34.88 4.61
CA GLY A 617 65.02 34.88 5.48
C GLY A 617 64.49 33.49 5.85
N THR A 618 64.65 33.12 7.12
CA THR A 618 64.09 31.91 7.76
C THR A 618 62.56 31.99 7.88
N ILE A 619 61.86 30.84 7.87
CA ILE A 619 60.79 30.43 8.82
C ILE A 619 59.94 29.28 8.24
N PHE A 620 59.69 28.29 9.12
CA PHE A 620 58.84 27.11 8.98
C PHE A 620 57.42 27.41 8.44
N GLY A 621 56.90 26.53 7.59
CA GLY A 621 55.49 26.53 7.19
C GLY A 621 55.00 25.13 6.81
N CYS A 622 54.55 24.35 7.79
CA CYS A 622 53.65 23.22 7.57
C CYS A 622 52.22 23.79 7.54
N THR A 623 51.58 23.84 6.38
CA THR A 623 50.14 24.09 6.27
C THR A 623 49.40 22.77 6.44
N ALA A 624 48.91 22.54 7.66
CA ALA A 624 47.93 21.52 7.99
C ALA A 624 46.53 22.14 8.01
N GLY A 625 45.56 21.45 7.41
CA GLY A 625 44.12 21.58 7.70
C GLY A 625 43.34 22.65 6.92
N LYS A 626 42.44 22.22 6.04
CA LYS A 626 41.29 23.01 5.57
C LYS A 626 40.36 23.34 6.75
N PRO A 627 39.59 24.45 6.71
CA PRO A 627 38.58 24.76 7.72
C PRO A 627 37.45 23.71 7.66
N GLY A 628 37.15 23.03 8.78
CA GLY A 628 35.99 22.13 8.90
C GLY A 628 36.24 20.70 9.37
N SER A 629 37.48 20.27 9.65
CA SER A 629 37.72 18.91 10.17
C SER A 629 37.42 18.82 11.69
N PRO A 630 36.67 17.81 12.17
CA PRO A 630 36.29 17.65 13.58
C PRO A 630 37.45 17.29 14.54
N PHE A 631 38.68 17.14 14.04
CA PHE A 631 39.88 16.87 14.85
C PHE A 631 40.99 17.88 14.57
N ASP A 632 41.23 18.80 15.51
CA ASP A 632 42.44 19.64 15.53
C ASP A 632 43.56 18.90 16.28
N PRO A 633 44.61 18.38 15.60
CA PRO A 633 45.73 17.70 16.26
C PRO A 633 46.64 18.65 17.04
N VAL A 634 46.51 19.97 16.87
CA VAL A 634 47.35 20.98 17.54
C VAL A 634 46.95 21.17 19.00
N LEU A 635 45.66 21.06 19.31
CA LEU A 635 45.12 21.29 20.67
C LEU A 635 45.56 20.24 21.70
N PRO A 636 45.46 18.91 21.43
CA PRO A 636 46.01 17.89 22.33
C PRO A 636 47.53 18.01 22.49
N SER A 637 48.23 18.40 21.42
CA SER A 637 49.69 18.58 21.41
C SER A 637 50.14 19.75 22.29
N MET A 638 49.42 20.87 22.27
CA MET A 638 49.68 22.01 23.16
C MET A 638 49.43 21.68 24.64
N VAL A 639 48.39 20.88 24.93
CA VAL A 639 48.09 20.44 26.30
C VAL A 639 49.22 19.53 26.84
N LEU A 640 49.70 18.60 26.03
CA LEU A 640 50.84 17.74 26.39
C LEU A 640 52.14 18.53 26.58
N ALA A 641 52.39 19.54 25.74
CA ALA A 641 53.55 20.43 25.89
C ALA A 641 53.45 21.31 27.17
N ALA A 642 52.27 21.79 27.51
CA ALA A 642 52.03 22.55 28.74
C ALA A 642 52.23 21.70 30.01
N LEU A 643 51.75 20.44 29.99
CA LEU A 643 51.96 19.49 31.08
C LEU A 643 53.44 19.10 31.23
N ALA A 644 54.16 18.91 30.12
CA ALA A 644 55.61 18.69 30.13
C ALA A 644 56.38 19.89 30.69
N GLY A 645 55.96 21.12 30.37
CA GLY A 645 56.53 22.36 30.91
C GLY A 645 56.29 22.54 32.41
N LEU A 646 55.11 22.19 32.92
CA LEU A 646 54.77 22.18 34.34
C LEU A 646 55.58 21.13 35.12
N TRP A 647 55.76 19.94 34.54
CA TRP A 647 56.58 18.88 35.14
C TRP A 647 58.07 19.25 35.18
N ALA A 648 58.59 19.90 34.13
CA ALA A 648 59.96 20.41 34.07
C ALA A 648 60.22 21.55 35.07
N ARG A 649 59.25 22.45 35.30
CA ARG A 649 59.33 23.49 36.35
C ARG A 649 59.33 22.91 37.76
N LYS A 650 58.56 21.85 38.02
CA LYS A 650 58.53 21.18 39.34
C LYS A 650 59.87 20.52 39.71
N ARG A 651 60.68 20.08 38.73
CA ARG A 651 62.00 19.47 38.96
C ARG A 651 63.17 20.44 39.09
N ARG A 652 63.00 21.74 38.79
CA ARG A 652 64.06 22.76 38.99
C ARG A 652 63.94 23.56 40.29
N GLY A 653 62.94 23.26 41.13
CA GLY A 653 62.74 23.89 42.45
C GLY A 653 63.39 23.17 43.64
N THR A 654 64.20 22.12 43.41
CA THR A 654 64.96 21.41 44.45
C THR A 654 66.37 21.09 43.96
N ALA A 655 67.21 22.12 43.89
CA ALA A 655 68.66 22.06 43.99
C ALA A 655 69.14 23.35 44.66
#